data_AF-A0A9W8JD80-F1
#
_entry.id   AF-A0A9W8JD80-F1
#
_cell.length_a   1.000
_cell.length_b   1.000
_cell.length_c   1.000
_cell.angle_alpha   90.00
_cell.angle_beta   90.00
_cell.angle_gamma   90.00
#
_symmetry.space_group_name_H-M   'P 1'
#
loop_
_entity.id
_entity.type
_entity.pdbx_description
1 polymer ?
#
loop_
_entity_poly.entity_id
_entity_poly.type
_entity_poly.pdbx_seq_one_letter_code
_entity_poly.pdbx_strand_id
1 'polypeptide(L)'
;MAAKIFDRAQDFRIDNFQVFELEAQAAAGAIYDSAECCDAPKCHPDTRVAVQDDLYSWIVDGEPDQPKKIKWVTGPAGTGKTAIMGSLSERCEAGGVLAATFFFASWSASIGRRRKTALVTTLAHQLARYDPDLREEISKAIDANSDIFNKRLHTQMEVLVLGPLQKIAHHRDRPSLRGAIIIDGVDECEAEQYHDTTATGSKFESLLARTNDQDQLEILQVLQKASLDPSFPFRIIIASRPERVFREFFDPETSPAPFAQKLDLHEEYNADADITLFLEAQFNRLRRRHGLLSSWPPPGTIQTLVKNASGQFIYAATVIRYLDKGQREPPKALLEAILKMNATRKATSNPLKQLDALYSHILESSPDPPLSIRWIRTIEWFCAGTFVSIRTMCVASTINLLLQTDQESNEAEHLLGNLHSLIQVPPPRDQATTRYKFYHRSLIDFIKDDERCGKLHFAWDDFLVFIWDRFIRACARGCNATQLSFPDTFLQFLARLPIDSVMWGGAYSKILPAPASADWWVSLAITRNEDRSLWKLFECVHYSPKSLLSPFLYFTLCMARNFDRAHDFHIDNFQVFSGNPWANPLDRLKAEIAAGAIHDSRERCDAPKCHPDTRVAVQDDLYSWIVDGDEEPDRPKKIKWVTGPAGTGKTAVMGSLSERCKSGGVLAATFFFASWSASIGRRRKTALVATIAHQLARYHPDLRDEISKAVDANSDVFDKNLHTQMEVLVLGPLQEIARHPDRPVLRGAIIIDGLDECEAEQYHDTTISNARGKLARKDADDQIEILQVLQAASSDSSFPFRIIIASRPERVFREFFDPENTPITFAHKLDLHEEYNADADITLFLEAQFNRLRRRYQLPSSWPPLGVIQTLVRNASGQFIYAATVIRVLDSGRREPPKVLLEAILKMETTRTTASNPLEQLDALYSHILESSPEPPLSIRWIQTISWYSTHEDNSILNLSVASNINLLLQTDPDGNEAEHLLGNLHSLIKIPPSDQVPARYDFYHKSLIDFLEDSHRCGKLYVKWADIQTFVWDRFIRASAMQI
;
A
#
# COMPACT_ATOMS: atom_id res chain seq x y z
N MET A 1 -1.02 51.74 8.73
CA MET A 1 0.08 50.77 8.52
C MET A 1 -0.47 49.37 8.27
N ALA A 2 -1.45 48.89 9.05
CA ALA A 2 -2.17 47.63 8.81
C ALA A 2 -2.88 47.55 7.43
N ALA A 3 -3.50 48.64 6.95
CA ALA A 3 -4.12 48.67 5.61
C ALA A 3 -3.11 48.56 4.44
N LYS A 4 -1.87 49.04 4.62
CA LYS A 4 -0.78 48.88 3.63
C LYS A 4 -0.12 47.51 3.67
N ILE A 5 -0.32 46.75 4.75
CA ILE A 5 0.11 45.35 4.87
C ILE A 5 -0.94 44.45 4.22
N PHE A 6 -2.23 44.79 4.32
CA PHE A 6 -3.31 44.08 3.62
C PHE A 6 -3.26 44.27 2.09
N ASP A 7 -3.03 45.49 1.60
CA ASP A 7 -2.81 45.73 0.15
C ASP A 7 -1.55 45.02 -0.37
N ARG A 8 -0.45 45.02 0.40
CA ARG A 8 0.79 44.29 0.02
C ARG A 8 0.69 42.77 0.13
N ALA A 9 -0.29 42.25 0.86
CA ALA A 9 -0.58 40.82 0.93
C ALA A 9 -1.44 40.35 -0.25
N GLN A 10 -2.26 41.23 -0.85
CA GLN A 10 -3.01 40.92 -2.08
C GLN A 10 -2.12 40.93 -3.34
N ASP A 11 -1.00 41.66 -3.32
CA ASP A 11 0.00 41.69 -4.41
C ASP A 11 1.04 40.55 -4.36
N PHE A 12 1.06 39.73 -3.30
CA PHE A 12 1.75 38.43 -3.33
C PHE A 12 0.91 37.46 -4.17
N ARG A 13 1.09 37.54 -5.48
CA ARG A 13 0.46 36.69 -6.50
C ARG A 13 0.28 35.25 -6.03
N ILE A 14 -0.97 34.81 -6.15
CA ILE A 14 -1.53 33.46 -6.01
C ILE A 14 -0.88 32.45 -6.98
N ASP A 15 0.01 32.89 -7.88
CA ASP A 15 0.69 32.10 -8.93
C ASP A 15 1.58 30.94 -8.45
N ASN A 16 1.79 30.73 -7.15
CA ASN A 16 2.68 29.67 -6.62
C ASN A 16 2.03 28.69 -5.64
N PHE A 17 0.73 28.81 -5.33
CA PHE A 17 0.10 27.94 -4.34
C PHE A 17 0.06 26.47 -4.79
N GLN A 18 -0.20 26.21 -6.07
CA GLN A 18 -0.31 24.86 -6.64
C GLN A 18 1.06 24.16 -6.72
N VAL A 19 2.11 24.91 -7.01
CA VAL A 19 3.48 24.39 -6.99
C VAL A 19 3.88 24.02 -5.56
N PHE A 20 3.41 24.77 -4.57
CA PHE A 20 3.60 24.45 -3.15
C PHE A 20 2.81 23.20 -2.72
N GLU A 21 1.57 23.04 -3.20
CA GLU A 21 0.81 21.79 -2.97
C GLU A 21 1.50 20.58 -3.61
N LEU A 22 1.98 20.72 -4.85
CA LEU A 22 2.73 19.66 -5.54
C LEU A 22 4.03 19.31 -4.80
N GLU A 23 4.75 20.32 -4.30
CA GLU A 23 5.96 20.13 -3.51
C GLU A 23 5.68 19.41 -2.18
N ALA A 24 4.56 19.71 -1.52
CA ALA A 24 4.13 19.03 -0.29
C ALA A 24 3.80 17.55 -0.52
N GLN A 25 3.40 17.18 -1.73
CA GLN A 25 3.10 15.79 -2.13
C GLN A 25 4.30 15.08 -2.79
N ALA A 26 5.37 15.81 -3.09
CA ALA A 26 6.59 15.27 -3.68
C ALA A 26 7.53 14.72 -2.60
N ALA A 27 8.28 13.68 -2.95
CA ALA A 27 9.34 13.11 -2.12
C ALA A 27 10.67 13.80 -2.46
N ALA A 28 10.92 14.97 -1.87
CA ALA A 28 12.20 15.69 -2.05
C ALA A 28 13.43 14.82 -1.68
N GLY A 29 13.27 13.87 -0.76
CA GLY A 29 14.29 12.87 -0.41
C GLY A 29 14.66 11.89 -1.53
N ALA A 30 13.81 11.73 -2.55
CA ALA A 30 13.99 10.79 -3.66
C ALA A 30 14.72 11.39 -4.87
N ILE A 31 14.92 12.71 -4.89
CA ILE A 31 15.67 13.42 -5.94
C ILE A 31 17.17 13.16 -5.73
N TYR A 32 17.92 12.94 -6.81
CA TYR A 32 19.30 12.46 -6.74
C TYR A 32 20.27 13.40 -5.99
N ASP A 33 20.03 14.71 -6.01
CA ASP A 33 20.84 15.76 -5.36
C ASP A 33 20.38 16.08 -3.92
N SER A 34 19.39 15.34 -3.41
CA SER A 34 18.83 15.54 -2.08
C SER A 34 19.83 15.25 -0.97
N ALA A 35 19.67 15.91 0.18
CA ALA A 35 20.41 15.62 1.42
C ALA A 35 20.33 14.13 1.84
N GLU A 36 19.20 13.48 1.55
CA GLU A 36 18.99 12.05 1.78
C GLU A 36 19.67 11.14 0.73
N CYS A 37 20.10 11.73 -0.38
CA CYS A 37 20.88 11.12 -1.46
C CYS A 37 22.34 11.57 -1.47
N CYS A 38 22.77 12.51 -0.62
CA CYS A 38 24.17 12.98 -0.51
C CYS A 38 25.18 11.86 -0.22
N ASP A 39 24.72 10.78 0.42
CA ASP A 39 25.50 9.57 0.70
C ASP A 39 25.30 8.48 -0.38
N ALA A 40 24.47 8.71 -1.41
CA ALA A 40 24.29 7.77 -2.51
C ALA A 40 25.67 7.56 -3.16
N PRO A 41 26.16 6.32 -3.21
CA PRO A 41 27.51 6.05 -3.69
C PRO A 41 27.63 6.59 -5.11
N LYS A 42 28.74 7.23 -5.44
CA LYS A 42 29.07 7.59 -6.84
C LYS A 42 30.04 6.56 -7.39
N CYS A 43 30.10 6.45 -8.72
CA CYS A 43 31.21 5.76 -9.34
C CYS A 43 32.52 6.43 -8.89
N HIS A 44 33.50 5.62 -8.51
CA HIS A 44 34.84 6.12 -8.25
C HIS A 44 35.40 6.73 -9.56
N PRO A 45 36.25 7.78 -9.50
CA PRO A 45 36.91 8.27 -10.70
C PRO A 45 37.51 7.12 -11.52
N ASP A 46 37.33 7.20 -12.83
CA ASP A 46 37.81 6.25 -13.84
C ASP A 46 37.20 4.84 -13.78
N THR A 47 36.15 4.60 -12.98
CA THR A 47 35.43 3.31 -12.97
C THR A 47 34.05 3.41 -13.64
N ARG A 48 33.61 2.31 -14.28
CA ARG A 48 32.32 2.21 -14.98
C ARG A 48 32.12 3.29 -16.05
N VAL A 49 33.21 3.84 -16.58
CA VAL A 49 33.18 4.94 -17.56
C VAL A 49 32.49 4.49 -18.84
N ALA A 50 32.84 3.31 -19.37
CA ALA A 50 32.20 2.74 -20.55
C ALA A 50 30.67 2.60 -20.38
N VAL A 51 30.22 2.08 -19.23
CA VAL A 51 28.77 1.98 -18.94
C VAL A 51 28.11 3.35 -18.93
N GLN A 52 28.76 4.33 -18.29
CA GLN A 52 28.23 5.70 -18.25
C GLN A 52 28.21 6.37 -19.63
N ASP A 53 29.23 6.12 -20.47
CA ASP A 53 29.29 6.62 -21.84
C ASP A 53 28.20 5.99 -22.72
N ASP A 54 27.98 4.68 -22.60
CA ASP A 54 26.94 3.96 -23.34
C ASP A 54 25.53 4.40 -22.92
N LEU A 55 25.31 4.64 -21.62
CA LEU A 55 24.05 5.19 -21.12
C LEU A 55 23.86 6.65 -21.55
N TYR A 56 24.89 7.49 -21.45
CA TYR A 56 24.80 8.90 -21.80
C TYR A 56 24.63 9.13 -23.31
N SER A 57 25.37 8.40 -24.16
CA SER A 57 25.18 8.42 -25.62
C SER A 57 23.78 7.95 -25.99
N TRP A 58 23.26 6.91 -25.34
CA TRP A 58 21.87 6.50 -25.53
C TRP A 58 20.86 7.55 -25.06
N ILE A 59 21.17 8.43 -24.10
CA ILE A 59 20.30 9.55 -23.69
C ILE A 59 20.32 10.70 -24.71
N VAL A 60 21.47 10.97 -25.33
CA VAL A 60 21.65 12.12 -26.24
C VAL A 60 21.32 11.76 -27.68
N ASP A 61 21.91 10.67 -28.18
CA ASP A 61 21.89 10.32 -29.60
C ASP A 61 20.68 9.41 -29.91
N GLY A 62 20.50 8.37 -29.09
CA GLY A 62 19.43 7.38 -29.25
C GLY A 62 19.68 6.41 -30.39
N GLU A 63 18.70 5.54 -30.65
CA GLU A 63 18.84 4.55 -31.71
C GLU A 63 18.34 5.08 -33.06
N PRO A 64 19.07 4.84 -34.17
CA PRO A 64 18.69 5.34 -35.50
C PRO A 64 17.39 4.73 -36.05
N ASP A 65 17.13 3.45 -35.78
CA ASP A 65 16.17 2.66 -36.56
C ASP A 65 14.90 2.24 -35.80
N GLN A 66 14.85 2.42 -34.48
CA GLN A 66 13.67 2.21 -33.62
C GLN A 66 13.95 2.76 -32.20
N PRO A 67 13.68 4.04 -31.89
CA PRO A 67 14.07 4.63 -30.61
C PRO A 67 13.19 4.11 -29.47
N LYS A 68 13.63 3.01 -28.85
CA LYS A 68 13.07 2.55 -27.57
C LYS A 68 13.29 3.67 -26.55
N LYS A 69 12.22 4.08 -25.87
CA LYS A 69 12.31 5.13 -24.84
C LYS A 69 12.66 4.58 -23.46
N ILE A 70 12.67 3.27 -23.26
CA ILE A 70 12.98 2.63 -21.98
C ILE A 70 14.26 1.81 -22.08
N LYS A 71 15.17 1.99 -21.13
CA LYS A 71 16.33 1.12 -20.90
C LYS A 71 16.28 0.58 -19.48
N TRP A 72 16.32 -0.75 -19.36
CA TRP A 72 16.36 -1.47 -18.09
C TRP A 72 17.79 -1.90 -17.78
N VAL A 73 18.39 -1.28 -16.75
CA VAL A 73 19.71 -1.62 -16.24
C VAL A 73 19.56 -2.61 -15.10
N THR A 74 20.05 -3.84 -15.29
CA THR A 74 19.89 -4.91 -14.31
C THR A 74 21.21 -5.51 -13.87
N GLY A 75 21.18 -6.17 -12.72
CA GLY A 75 22.31 -6.90 -12.16
C GLY A 75 22.09 -7.25 -10.69
N PRO A 76 22.82 -8.23 -10.15
CA PRO A 76 22.77 -8.59 -8.74
C PRO A 76 23.01 -7.42 -7.77
N ALA A 77 22.64 -7.60 -6.50
CA ALA A 77 22.94 -6.64 -5.44
C ALA A 77 24.46 -6.41 -5.31
N GLY A 78 24.89 -5.16 -5.16
CA GLY A 78 26.32 -4.83 -4.99
C GLY A 78 27.13 -4.62 -6.28
N THR A 79 26.51 -4.72 -7.46
CA THR A 79 27.16 -4.48 -8.78
C THR A 79 27.44 -3.00 -9.09
N GLY A 80 26.84 -2.07 -8.34
CA GLY A 80 27.04 -0.63 -8.49
C GLY A 80 25.93 0.13 -9.23
N LYS A 81 24.74 -0.47 -9.45
CA LYS A 81 23.59 0.16 -10.13
C LYS A 81 23.28 1.58 -9.64
N THR A 82 22.97 1.74 -8.34
CA THR A 82 22.69 3.05 -7.73
C THR A 82 23.85 4.04 -7.91
N ALA A 83 25.09 3.55 -7.92
CA ALA A 83 26.25 4.42 -8.13
C ALA A 83 26.40 4.91 -9.57
N ILE A 84 26.10 4.04 -10.54
CA ILE A 84 26.01 4.40 -11.94
C ILE A 84 24.86 5.40 -12.14
N MET A 85 23.69 5.17 -11.55
CA MET A 85 22.54 6.08 -11.65
C MET A 85 22.84 7.46 -11.06
N GLY A 86 23.52 7.52 -9.91
CA GLY A 86 23.95 8.78 -9.29
C GLY A 86 24.93 9.56 -10.17
N SER A 87 26.01 8.92 -10.62
CA SER A 87 26.99 9.57 -11.51
C SER A 87 26.42 9.95 -12.88
N LEU A 88 25.52 9.14 -13.43
CA LEU A 88 24.83 9.45 -14.67
C LEU A 88 23.90 10.64 -14.50
N SER A 89 23.20 10.77 -13.36
CA SER A 89 22.35 11.92 -13.06
C SER A 89 23.15 13.23 -13.06
N GLU A 90 24.30 13.27 -12.37
CA GLU A 90 25.19 14.46 -12.38
C GLU A 90 25.68 14.81 -13.79
N ARG A 91 26.08 13.79 -14.56
CA ARG A 91 26.51 14.00 -15.95
C ARG A 91 25.37 14.53 -16.81
N CYS A 92 24.15 14.05 -16.62
CA CYS A 92 22.96 14.53 -17.32
C CYS A 92 22.59 15.96 -16.92
N GLU A 93 22.70 16.31 -15.64
CA GLU A 93 22.46 17.69 -15.18
C GLU A 93 23.50 18.65 -15.76
N ALA A 94 24.79 18.29 -15.68
CA ALA A 94 25.87 19.08 -16.28
C ALA A 94 25.72 19.23 -17.80
N GLY A 95 25.14 18.22 -18.47
CA GLY A 95 24.79 18.24 -19.88
C GLY A 95 23.47 18.95 -20.22
N GLY A 96 22.70 19.40 -19.23
CA GLY A 96 21.39 20.03 -19.42
C GLY A 96 20.28 19.09 -19.93
N VAL A 97 20.45 17.78 -19.79
CA VAL A 97 19.52 16.75 -20.29
C VAL A 97 18.83 15.96 -19.17
N LEU A 98 19.01 16.32 -17.90
CA LEU A 98 18.30 15.69 -16.78
C LEU A 98 16.92 16.33 -16.60
N ALA A 99 15.85 15.57 -16.85
CA ALA A 99 14.48 16.05 -16.70
C ALA A 99 13.92 15.75 -15.30
N ALA A 100 14.12 14.53 -14.80
CA ALA A 100 13.71 14.14 -13.46
C ALA A 100 14.45 12.88 -12.95
N THR A 101 14.45 12.70 -11.64
CA THR A 101 15.01 11.53 -10.97
C THR A 101 14.08 10.99 -9.88
N PHE A 102 14.15 9.70 -9.62
CA PHE A 102 13.50 9.10 -8.45
C PHE A 102 14.30 7.89 -7.95
N PHE A 103 14.88 8.02 -6.76
CA PHE A 103 15.69 6.98 -6.13
C PHE A 103 14.90 6.32 -5.01
N PHE A 104 14.33 5.14 -5.27
CA PHE A 104 13.72 4.35 -4.22
C PHE A 104 14.77 3.89 -3.21
N ALA A 105 14.38 3.86 -1.93
CA ALA A 105 15.24 3.36 -0.87
C ALA A 105 14.40 2.83 0.28
N SER A 106 14.28 1.51 0.42
CA SER A 106 13.45 0.88 1.49
C SER A 106 13.87 1.30 2.90
N TRP A 107 15.13 1.71 3.05
CA TRP A 107 15.72 2.14 4.33
C TRP A 107 15.58 3.65 4.58
N SER A 108 15.03 4.44 3.65
CA SER A 108 14.92 5.91 3.81
C SER A 108 13.81 6.29 4.77
N ALA A 109 14.09 7.28 5.63
CA ALA A 109 13.15 7.93 6.56
C ALA A 109 11.84 8.36 5.89
N SER A 110 11.93 8.79 4.64
CA SER A 110 10.83 9.32 3.85
C SER A 110 9.93 8.20 3.32
N ILE A 111 8.66 8.20 3.74
CA ILE A 111 7.63 7.29 3.18
C ILE A 111 7.52 7.48 1.67
N GLY A 112 7.60 8.74 1.21
CA GLY A 112 7.51 9.06 -0.21
C GLY A 112 8.62 8.42 -1.04
N ARG A 113 9.79 8.14 -0.46
CA ARG A 113 10.91 7.47 -1.14
C ARG A 113 10.81 5.94 -1.17
N ARG A 114 9.90 5.39 -0.36
CA ARG A 114 9.69 3.93 -0.24
C ARG A 114 8.51 3.44 -1.06
N ARG A 115 7.50 4.29 -1.25
CA ARG A 115 6.23 3.91 -1.88
C ARG A 115 6.09 4.56 -3.25
N LYS A 116 5.36 3.90 -4.15
CA LYS A 116 5.01 4.44 -5.48
C LYS A 116 4.25 5.77 -5.45
N THR A 117 3.65 6.10 -4.32
CA THR A 117 2.62 7.14 -4.16
C THR A 117 3.13 8.55 -4.41
N ALA A 118 4.42 8.78 -4.19
CA ALA A 118 5.07 10.05 -4.47
C ALA A 118 5.82 10.04 -5.81
N LEU A 119 5.85 8.92 -6.56
CA LEU A 119 6.63 8.82 -7.79
C LEU A 119 6.20 9.89 -8.79
N VAL A 120 4.91 9.89 -9.18
CA VAL A 120 4.42 10.81 -10.21
C VAL A 120 4.43 12.26 -9.73
N THR A 121 4.04 12.54 -8.50
CA THR A 121 4.08 13.91 -7.95
C THR A 121 5.50 14.46 -7.93
N THR A 122 6.51 13.63 -7.60
CA THR A 122 7.93 14.03 -7.60
C THR A 122 8.47 14.21 -9.02
N LEU A 123 8.04 13.39 -9.99
CA LEU A 123 8.37 13.58 -11.39
C LEU A 123 7.75 14.87 -11.93
N ALA A 124 6.45 15.11 -11.69
CA ALA A 124 5.76 16.32 -12.11
C ALA A 124 6.39 17.58 -11.49
N HIS A 125 6.77 17.53 -10.21
CA HIS A 125 7.48 18.64 -9.54
C HIS A 125 8.82 18.98 -10.22
N GLN A 126 9.62 17.96 -10.55
CA GLN A 126 10.88 18.17 -11.25
C GLN A 126 10.65 18.67 -12.68
N LEU A 127 9.65 18.16 -13.39
CA LEU A 127 9.29 18.63 -14.73
C LEU A 127 8.81 20.09 -14.75
N ALA A 128 8.08 20.51 -13.71
CA ALA A 128 7.69 21.91 -13.50
C ALA A 128 8.90 22.83 -13.21
N ARG A 129 10.01 22.29 -12.70
CA ARG A 129 11.27 23.03 -12.56
C ARG A 129 12.11 23.00 -13.83
N TYR A 130 12.02 21.91 -14.58
CA TYR A 130 12.74 21.69 -15.83
C TYR A 130 12.28 22.65 -16.93
N ASP A 131 10.98 22.97 -16.97
CA ASP A 131 10.42 23.85 -18.01
C ASP A 131 9.28 24.75 -17.51
N PRO A 132 9.31 26.07 -17.78
CA PRO A 132 8.27 27.01 -17.35
C PRO A 132 6.89 26.77 -17.95
N ASP A 133 6.79 26.31 -19.21
CA ASP A 133 5.49 26.08 -19.86
C ASP A 133 4.82 24.84 -19.24
N LEU A 134 5.61 23.79 -18.96
CA LEU A 134 5.16 22.64 -18.18
C LEU A 134 4.69 23.05 -16.78
N ARG A 135 5.42 23.94 -16.10
CA ARG A 135 4.99 24.44 -14.79
C ARG A 135 3.59 25.04 -14.84
N GLU A 136 3.34 25.90 -15.81
CA GLU A 136 2.04 26.57 -15.96
C GLU A 136 0.93 25.55 -16.23
N GLU A 137 1.14 24.60 -17.14
CA GLU A 137 0.13 23.59 -17.46
C GLU A 137 -0.08 22.57 -16.35
N ILE A 138 0.95 22.23 -15.57
CA ILE A 138 0.84 21.40 -14.37
C ILE A 138 0.04 22.13 -13.29
N SER A 139 0.31 23.41 -13.05
CA SER A 139 -0.46 24.23 -12.10
C SER A 139 -1.94 24.28 -12.49
N LYS A 140 -2.25 24.55 -13.76
CA LYS A 140 -3.63 24.50 -14.28
C LYS A 140 -4.27 23.12 -14.11
N ALA A 141 -3.50 22.04 -14.29
CA ALA A 141 -3.99 20.68 -14.11
C ALA A 141 -4.34 20.38 -12.65
N ILE A 142 -3.55 20.86 -11.68
CA ILE A 142 -3.82 20.74 -10.24
C ILE A 142 -5.07 21.55 -9.87
N ASP A 143 -5.18 22.79 -10.36
CA ASP A 143 -6.36 23.64 -10.12
C ASP A 143 -7.65 22.99 -10.62
N ALA A 144 -7.60 22.36 -11.80
CA ALA A 144 -8.73 21.62 -12.35
C ALA A 144 -9.02 20.30 -11.61
N ASN A 145 -8.07 19.77 -10.84
CA ASN A 145 -8.12 18.44 -10.23
C ASN A 145 -7.57 18.45 -8.80
N SER A 146 -8.22 19.14 -7.88
CA SER A 146 -7.73 19.31 -6.50
C SER A 146 -7.59 18.00 -5.70
N ASP A 147 -8.23 16.91 -6.11
CA ASP A 147 -8.10 15.56 -5.51
C ASP A 147 -7.08 14.66 -6.23
N ILE A 148 -6.30 15.19 -7.17
CA ILE A 148 -5.40 14.40 -8.03
C ILE A 148 -4.43 13.52 -7.23
N PHE A 149 -4.00 13.99 -6.07
CA PHE A 149 -3.10 13.27 -5.16
C PHE A 149 -3.72 12.01 -4.52
N ASN A 150 -5.06 11.93 -4.51
CA ASN A 150 -5.84 10.77 -4.05
C ASN A 150 -6.23 9.82 -5.20
N LYS A 151 -5.80 10.11 -6.44
CA LYS A 151 -6.05 9.25 -7.60
C LYS A 151 -4.97 8.17 -7.74
N ARG A 152 -5.28 7.12 -8.50
CA ARG A 152 -4.31 6.07 -8.88
C ARG A 152 -3.12 6.63 -9.64
N LEU A 153 -1.99 5.92 -9.61
CA LEU A 153 -0.72 6.34 -10.22
C LEU A 153 -0.88 6.64 -11.72
N HIS A 154 -1.66 5.84 -12.42
CA HIS A 154 -1.99 6.03 -13.82
C HIS A 154 -2.67 7.38 -14.10
N THR A 155 -3.71 7.72 -13.33
CA THR A 155 -4.44 8.99 -13.48
C THR A 155 -3.54 10.18 -13.15
N GLN A 156 -2.69 10.05 -12.13
CA GLN A 156 -1.70 11.08 -11.83
C GLN A 156 -0.76 11.28 -13.01
N MET A 157 -0.26 10.21 -13.64
CA MET A 157 0.66 10.31 -14.79
C MET A 157 -0.03 10.99 -15.98
N GLU A 158 -1.29 10.63 -16.25
CA GLU A 158 -2.06 11.26 -17.32
C GLU A 158 -2.30 12.75 -17.08
N VAL A 159 -2.72 13.13 -15.87
CA VAL A 159 -3.12 14.52 -15.57
C VAL A 159 -1.94 15.44 -15.27
N LEU A 160 -0.92 14.95 -14.55
CA LEU A 160 0.21 15.78 -14.08
C LEU A 160 1.42 15.74 -15.00
N VAL A 161 1.50 14.78 -15.94
CA VAL A 161 2.67 14.64 -16.83
C VAL A 161 2.25 14.64 -18.29
N LEU A 162 1.45 13.66 -18.73
CA LEU A 162 1.12 13.50 -20.15
C LEU A 162 0.23 14.63 -20.69
N GLY A 163 -0.83 15.01 -19.97
CA GLY A 163 -1.73 16.09 -20.37
C GLY A 163 -1.01 17.43 -20.56
N PRO A 164 -0.20 17.89 -19.58
CA PRO A 164 0.66 19.06 -19.74
C PRO A 164 1.60 18.95 -20.95
N LEU A 165 2.28 17.81 -21.13
CA LEU A 165 3.17 17.55 -22.28
C LEU A 165 2.44 17.63 -23.63
N GLN A 166 1.26 17.03 -23.73
CA GLN A 166 0.43 17.05 -24.93
C GLN A 166 0.03 18.49 -25.31
N LYS A 167 -0.40 19.29 -24.33
CA LYS A 167 -0.77 20.69 -24.57
C LYS A 167 0.41 21.51 -25.08
N ILE A 168 1.59 21.35 -24.47
CA ILE A 168 2.76 22.11 -24.91
C ILE A 168 3.33 21.64 -26.25
N ALA A 169 3.15 20.36 -26.59
CA ALA A 169 3.64 19.78 -27.85
C ALA A 169 2.96 20.41 -29.08
N HIS A 170 1.79 21.03 -28.93
CA HIS A 170 1.09 21.72 -30.01
C HIS A 170 1.65 23.13 -30.32
N HIS A 171 2.57 23.66 -29.53
CA HIS A 171 3.23 24.95 -29.83
C HIS A 171 4.32 24.79 -30.89
N ARG A 172 3.99 25.17 -32.14
CA ARG A 172 4.84 24.98 -33.32
C ARG A 172 6.22 25.67 -33.28
N ASP A 173 6.38 26.70 -32.45
CA ASP A 173 7.60 27.51 -32.41
C ASP A 173 8.57 27.10 -31.28
N ARG A 174 8.28 26.01 -30.55
CA ARG A 174 9.05 25.61 -29.37
C ARG A 174 10.10 24.54 -29.68
N PRO A 175 11.32 24.64 -29.13
CA PRO A 175 12.28 23.54 -29.21
C PRO A 175 11.69 22.26 -28.64
N SER A 176 11.90 21.12 -29.33
CA SER A 176 11.49 19.83 -28.79
C SER A 176 12.15 19.63 -27.42
N LEU A 177 11.33 19.38 -26.40
CA LEU A 177 11.84 18.88 -25.13
C LEU A 177 12.65 17.61 -25.38
N ARG A 178 13.72 17.42 -24.61
CA ARG A 178 14.58 16.24 -24.64
C ARG A 178 15.20 16.07 -23.27
N GLY A 179 15.27 14.85 -22.78
CA GLY A 179 15.98 14.60 -21.53
C GLY A 179 15.77 13.20 -21.01
N ALA A 180 16.35 12.93 -19.84
CA ALA A 180 16.30 11.66 -19.16
C ALA A 180 15.45 11.75 -17.89
N ILE A 181 14.65 10.70 -17.68
CA ILE A 181 14.05 10.37 -16.40
C ILE A 181 14.77 9.13 -15.85
N ILE A 182 15.43 9.27 -14.71
CA ILE A 182 16.22 8.19 -14.10
C ILE A 182 15.51 7.67 -12.85
N ILE A 183 15.17 6.40 -12.83
CA ILE A 183 14.47 5.74 -11.72
C ILE A 183 15.34 4.60 -11.20
N ASP A 184 15.87 4.77 -9.99
CA ASP A 184 16.75 3.80 -9.34
C ASP A 184 16.02 3.01 -8.25
N GLY A 185 16.35 1.73 -8.13
CA GLY A 185 15.93 0.89 -7.01
C GLY A 185 14.45 0.53 -7.03
N VAL A 186 13.81 0.35 -8.18
CA VAL A 186 12.37 -0.02 -8.23
C VAL A 186 12.11 -1.32 -7.45
N ASP A 187 13.07 -2.25 -7.38
CA ASP A 187 13.02 -3.44 -6.51
C ASP A 187 12.94 -3.12 -5.01
N GLU A 188 13.31 -1.91 -4.61
CA GLU A 188 13.20 -1.42 -3.24
C GLU A 188 11.85 -0.75 -2.93
N CYS A 189 10.91 -0.70 -3.89
CA CYS A 189 9.55 -0.20 -3.66
C CYS A 189 8.83 -1.09 -2.63
N GLU A 190 8.42 -0.47 -1.53
CA GLU A 190 7.55 -1.04 -0.53
C GLU A 190 6.10 -0.89 -0.97
N ALA A 191 5.32 -1.94 -0.73
CA ALA A 191 3.91 -1.95 -1.01
C ALA A 191 3.18 -0.85 -0.24
N GLU A 192 2.29 -0.18 -0.95
CA GLU A 192 1.39 0.77 -0.39
C GLU A 192 0.37 0.10 0.53
N GLN A 193 0.29 0.62 1.75
CA GLN A 193 -0.78 0.32 2.70
C GLN A 193 -1.67 1.58 2.75
N TYR A 194 -2.94 1.45 2.40
CA TYR A 194 -3.89 2.57 2.43
C TYR A 194 -4.04 3.07 3.87
N HIS A 195 -4.33 4.34 4.09
CA HIS A 195 -4.74 4.83 5.41
C HIS A 195 -5.78 5.91 5.17
N ASP A 196 -6.86 5.89 5.94
CA ASP A 196 -7.82 6.98 5.92
C ASP A 196 -7.16 8.21 6.56
N THR A 197 -6.90 9.23 5.74
CA THR A 197 -6.29 10.50 6.17
C THR A 197 -7.34 11.55 6.57
N THR A 198 -8.64 11.25 6.51
CA THR A 198 -9.70 12.26 6.72
C THR A 198 -10.15 12.40 8.17
N ALA A 199 -9.79 11.48 9.07
CA ALA A 199 -10.02 11.63 10.50
C ALA A 199 -8.74 12.12 11.22
N THR A 200 -8.69 13.40 11.58
CA THR A 200 -7.79 13.90 12.63
C THR A 200 -8.14 13.21 13.95
N GLY A 201 -7.60 12.00 14.20
CA GLY A 201 -7.75 11.33 15.48
C GLY A 201 -7.55 9.82 15.51
N SER A 202 -7.75 9.07 14.42
CA SER A 202 -7.66 7.59 14.45
C SER A 202 -6.53 7.06 13.58
N LYS A 203 -5.36 6.87 14.20
CA LYS A 203 -4.27 6.03 13.68
C LYS A 203 -4.70 4.56 13.69
N PHE A 204 -5.16 3.98 12.58
CA PHE A 204 -5.21 2.51 12.41
C PHE A 204 -5.12 2.07 10.94
N GLU A 205 -4.40 0.97 10.69
CA GLU A 205 -3.99 0.48 9.36
C GLU A 205 -5.09 -0.13 8.48
N SER A 206 -4.89 -0.04 7.15
CA SER A 206 -5.77 -0.48 6.06
C SER A 206 -5.94 -1.99 5.88
N LEU A 207 -7.11 -2.31 5.31
CA LEU A 207 -7.66 -3.59 4.88
C LEU A 207 -7.09 -4.19 3.56
N LEU A 208 -6.17 -3.50 2.85
CA LEU A 208 -5.53 -4.04 1.64
C LEU A 208 -4.00 -4.02 1.76
N ALA A 209 -3.38 -5.15 2.15
CA ALA A 209 -1.94 -5.32 2.03
C ALA A 209 -1.59 -5.70 0.60
N ARG A 210 -1.22 -4.72 -0.22
CA ARG A 210 -0.60 -4.98 -1.53
C ARG A 210 0.75 -5.65 -1.32
N THR A 211 1.23 -6.40 -2.30
CA THR A 211 2.59 -6.94 -2.32
C THR A 211 3.54 -5.98 -3.05
N ASN A 212 4.84 -6.06 -2.74
CA ASN A 212 5.84 -5.25 -3.43
C ASN A 212 5.80 -5.50 -4.95
N ASP A 213 5.69 -6.76 -5.39
CA ASP A 213 5.54 -7.14 -6.80
C ASP A 213 4.39 -6.39 -7.50
N GLN A 214 3.24 -6.22 -6.83
CA GLN A 214 2.07 -5.53 -7.41
C GLN A 214 2.35 -4.03 -7.64
N ASP A 215 3.00 -3.38 -6.68
CA ASP A 215 3.37 -1.95 -6.81
C ASP A 215 4.47 -1.73 -7.82
N GLN A 216 5.48 -2.60 -7.83
CA GLN A 216 6.54 -2.60 -8.82
C GLN A 216 5.95 -2.75 -10.23
N LEU A 217 5.01 -3.68 -10.43
CA LEU A 217 4.35 -3.87 -11.72
C LEU A 217 3.54 -2.65 -12.15
N GLU A 218 2.77 -2.04 -11.25
CA GLU A 218 2.00 -0.82 -11.57
C GLU A 218 2.92 0.34 -11.98
N ILE A 219 4.04 0.55 -11.27
CA ILE A 219 5.06 1.54 -11.66
C ILE A 219 5.53 1.28 -13.09
N LEU A 220 5.93 0.05 -13.40
CA LEU A 220 6.45 -0.34 -14.71
C LEU A 220 5.40 -0.12 -15.83
N GLN A 221 4.14 -0.49 -15.58
CA GLN A 221 3.04 -0.29 -16.53
C GLN A 221 2.77 1.20 -16.81
N VAL A 222 2.78 2.04 -15.77
CA VAL A 222 2.56 3.49 -15.93
C VAL A 222 3.70 4.13 -16.73
N LEU A 223 4.95 3.74 -16.47
CA LEU A 223 6.12 4.23 -17.22
C LEU A 223 6.11 3.75 -18.67
N GLN A 224 5.75 2.48 -18.92
CA GLN A 224 5.59 1.94 -20.26
C GLN A 224 4.53 2.71 -21.03
N LYS A 225 3.34 2.92 -20.44
CA LYS A 225 2.26 3.68 -21.08
C LYS A 225 2.70 5.10 -21.42
N ALA A 226 3.36 5.80 -20.49
CA ALA A 226 3.89 7.14 -20.75
C ALA A 226 4.89 7.14 -21.92
N SER A 227 5.77 6.14 -22.00
CA SER A 227 6.76 6.02 -23.07
C SER A 227 6.15 5.82 -24.47
N LEU A 228 4.97 5.22 -24.54
CA LEU A 228 4.23 4.98 -25.79
C LEU A 228 3.50 6.24 -26.29
N ASP A 229 3.31 7.26 -25.45
CA ASP A 229 2.68 8.51 -25.87
C ASP A 229 3.62 9.28 -26.84
N PRO A 230 3.14 9.68 -28.03
CA PRO A 230 3.94 10.44 -29.00
C PRO A 230 4.46 11.77 -28.45
N SER A 231 3.72 12.39 -27.53
CA SER A 231 4.05 13.69 -26.91
C SER A 231 5.06 13.56 -25.79
N PHE A 232 5.36 12.33 -25.33
CA PHE A 232 6.32 12.08 -24.26
C PHE A 232 7.76 12.12 -24.81
N PRO A 233 8.56 13.15 -24.49
CA PRO A 233 9.83 13.40 -25.18
C PRO A 233 11.05 12.77 -24.47
N PHE A 234 10.86 12.23 -23.27
CA PHE A 234 11.95 11.81 -22.40
C PHE A 234 12.33 10.34 -22.62
N ARG A 235 13.60 10.03 -22.39
CA ARG A 235 14.10 8.65 -22.27
C ARG A 235 14.10 8.24 -20.80
N ILE A 236 13.64 7.04 -20.50
CA ILE A 236 13.49 6.52 -19.14
C ILE A 236 14.55 5.45 -18.91
N ILE A 237 15.35 5.62 -17.86
CA ILE A 237 16.28 4.60 -17.37
C ILE A 237 15.72 4.02 -16.07
N ILE A 238 15.56 2.71 -16.04
CA ILE A 238 15.08 1.98 -14.87
C ILE A 238 16.19 1.07 -14.38
N ALA A 239 16.63 1.24 -13.14
CA ALA A 239 17.59 0.34 -12.51
C ALA A 239 16.90 -0.54 -11.47
N SER A 240 17.04 -1.85 -11.61
CA SER A 240 16.54 -2.80 -10.61
C SER A 240 17.30 -4.12 -10.57
N ARG A 241 17.13 -4.89 -9.50
CA ARG A 241 17.54 -6.31 -9.45
C ARG A 241 16.73 -7.15 -10.46
N PRO A 242 17.27 -8.27 -10.97
CA PRO A 242 16.54 -9.17 -11.87
C PRO A 242 15.52 -10.05 -11.12
N GLU A 243 14.72 -9.42 -10.24
CA GLU A 243 13.61 -10.10 -9.57
C GLU A 243 12.55 -10.55 -10.58
N ARG A 244 11.70 -11.49 -10.17
CA ARG A 244 10.76 -12.18 -11.06
C ARG A 244 9.88 -11.19 -11.84
N VAL A 245 9.32 -10.19 -11.17
CA VAL A 245 8.43 -9.19 -11.79
C VAL A 245 9.10 -8.44 -12.94
N PHE A 246 10.37 -8.02 -12.78
CA PHE A 246 11.10 -7.30 -13.83
C PHE A 246 11.48 -8.22 -14.99
N ARG A 247 11.94 -9.44 -14.68
CA ARG A 247 12.25 -10.43 -15.71
C ARG A 247 11.04 -10.76 -16.57
N GLU A 248 9.88 -10.98 -15.96
CA GLU A 248 8.63 -11.25 -16.70
C GLU A 248 8.16 -10.04 -17.50
N PHE A 249 8.28 -8.82 -16.95
CA PHE A 249 7.81 -7.59 -17.59
C PHE A 249 8.65 -7.18 -18.81
N PHE A 250 9.97 -7.37 -18.76
CA PHE A 250 10.89 -7.01 -19.84
C PHE A 250 11.25 -8.17 -20.77
N ASP A 251 10.62 -9.34 -20.60
CA ASP A 251 10.86 -10.52 -21.42
C ASP A 251 10.43 -10.27 -22.89
N PRO A 252 11.34 -10.42 -23.87
CA PRO A 252 10.99 -10.30 -25.29
C PRO A 252 9.91 -11.30 -25.75
N GLU A 253 9.75 -12.44 -25.08
CA GLU A 253 8.73 -13.44 -25.45
C GLU A 253 7.33 -13.05 -24.97
N THR A 254 7.20 -12.11 -24.03
CA THR A 254 5.89 -11.70 -23.49
C THR A 254 5.23 -10.60 -24.32
N SER A 255 5.97 -9.90 -25.17
CA SER A 255 5.49 -8.83 -26.05
C SER A 255 5.95 -9.06 -27.50
N PRO A 256 5.04 -9.00 -28.51
CA PRO A 256 5.41 -9.18 -29.91
C PRO A 256 6.39 -8.11 -30.45
N ALA A 257 6.55 -7.00 -29.73
CA ALA A 257 7.58 -5.99 -29.98
C ALA A 257 8.30 -5.63 -28.67
N PRO A 258 9.64 -5.73 -28.60
CA PRO A 258 10.40 -5.34 -27.40
C PRO A 258 10.39 -3.82 -27.26
N PHE A 259 9.74 -3.30 -26.22
CA PHE A 259 9.60 -1.86 -25.95
C PHE A 259 10.76 -1.27 -25.14
N ALA A 260 11.61 -2.12 -24.56
CA ALA A 260 12.76 -1.73 -23.74
C ALA A 260 14.05 -2.37 -24.23
N GLN A 261 15.19 -1.74 -23.90
CA GLN A 261 16.52 -2.31 -24.05
C GLN A 261 17.00 -2.82 -22.70
N LYS A 262 17.39 -4.10 -22.61
CA LYS A 262 18.06 -4.66 -21.43
C LYS A 262 19.55 -4.31 -21.49
N LEU A 263 20.10 -3.90 -20.35
CA LEU A 263 21.53 -3.76 -20.10
C LEU A 263 21.87 -4.53 -18.83
N ASP A 264 22.46 -5.72 -18.97
CA ASP A 264 22.87 -6.55 -17.85
C ASP A 264 24.31 -6.24 -17.44
N LEU A 265 24.47 -5.58 -16.29
CA LEU A 265 25.79 -5.17 -15.80
C LEU A 265 26.71 -6.34 -15.44
N HIS A 266 26.17 -7.55 -15.25
CA HIS A 266 26.94 -8.74 -14.92
C HIS A 266 27.38 -9.52 -16.16
N GLU A 267 26.52 -9.58 -17.18
CA GLU A 267 26.79 -10.32 -18.42
C GLU A 267 27.54 -9.47 -19.45
N GLU A 268 27.24 -8.17 -19.54
CA GLU A 268 27.72 -7.31 -20.63
C GLU A 268 28.99 -6.51 -20.29
N TYR A 269 29.29 -6.32 -19.00
CA TYR A 269 30.47 -5.56 -18.57
C TYR A 269 31.36 -6.32 -17.59
N ASN A 270 32.66 -6.30 -17.86
CA ASN A 270 33.64 -6.84 -16.94
C ASN A 270 33.95 -5.86 -15.79
N ALA A 271 33.36 -6.11 -14.63
CA ALA A 271 33.58 -5.32 -13.43
C ALA A 271 35.01 -5.48 -12.83
N ASP A 272 35.77 -6.51 -13.19
CA ASP A 272 37.06 -6.81 -12.55
C ASP A 272 38.12 -5.73 -12.82
N ALA A 273 38.14 -5.16 -14.03
CA ALA A 273 39.05 -4.07 -14.38
C ALA A 273 38.75 -2.81 -13.54
N ASP A 274 37.47 -2.46 -13.42
CA ASP A 274 37.03 -1.31 -12.62
C ASP A 274 37.25 -1.54 -11.10
N ILE A 275 37.03 -2.76 -10.61
CA ILE A 275 37.32 -3.12 -9.22
C ILE A 275 38.83 -3.05 -8.96
N THR A 276 39.67 -3.44 -9.94
CA THR A 276 41.13 -3.30 -9.85
C THR A 276 41.51 -1.83 -9.67
N LEU A 277 41.03 -0.94 -10.54
CA LEU A 277 41.29 0.50 -10.46
C LEU A 277 40.82 1.08 -9.11
N PHE A 278 39.61 0.71 -8.67
CA PHE A 278 39.09 1.11 -7.37
C PHE A 278 40.01 0.66 -6.23
N LEU A 279 40.39 -0.62 -6.19
CA LEU A 279 41.25 -1.16 -5.14
C LEU A 279 42.62 -0.49 -5.15
N GLU A 280 43.25 -0.30 -6.31
CA GLU A 280 44.53 0.38 -6.45
C GLU A 280 44.46 1.80 -5.86
N ALA A 281 43.46 2.59 -6.24
CA ALA A 281 43.26 3.94 -5.72
C ALA A 281 43.04 3.94 -4.20
N GLN A 282 42.23 3.02 -3.68
CA GLN A 282 41.94 2.94 -2.25
C GLN A 282 43.13 2.43 -1.43
N PHE A 283 43.89 1.45 -1.91
CA PHE A 283 45.13 1.03 -1.26
C PHE A 283 46.17 2.17 -1.29
N ASN A 284 46.25 2.95 -2.36
CA ASN A 284 47.10 4.15 -2.41
C ASN A 284 46.70 5.20 -1.38
N ARG A 285 45.39 5.37 -1.14
CA ARG A 285 44.86 6.22 -0.08
C ARG A 285 45.23 5.69 1.31
N LEU A 286 45.02 4.40 1.56
CA LEU A 286 45.36 3.73 2.82
C LEU A 286 46.86 3.82 3.13
N ARG A 287 47.72 3.60 2.12
CA ARG A 287 49.18 3.77 2.27
C ARG A 287 49.55 5.15 2.79
N ARG A 288 49.02 6.20 2.15
CA ARG A 288 49.27 7.59 2.53
C ARG A 288 48.74 7.89 3.93
N ARG A 289 47.53 7.42 4.25
CA ARG A 289 46.88 7.64 5.55
C ARG A 289 47.61 6.97 6.72
N HIS A 290 48.08 5.74 6.53
CA HIS A 290 48.70 4.93 7.59
C HIS A 290 50.23 4.87 7.52
N GLY A 291 50.88 5.64 6.63
CA GLY A 291 52.34 5.66 6.48
C GLY A 291 52.94 4.32 6.08
N LEU A 292 52.23 3.51 5.29
CA LEU A 292 52.67 2.17 4.90
C LEU A 292 53.66 2.23 3.72
N LEU A 293 54.55 1.22 3.64
CA LEU A 293 55.52 1.09 2.56
C LEU A 293 54.86 1.02 1.18
N SER A 294 55.55 1.51 0.16
CA SER A 294 55.11 1.42 -1.25
C SER A 294 54.95 -0.01 -1.75
N SER A 295 55.60 -0.99 -1.11
CA SER A 295 55.48 -2.41 -1.40
C SER A 295 54.22 -3.08 -0.82
N TRP A 296 53.39 -2.35 -0.06
CA TRP A 296 52.11 -2.84 0.44
C TRP A 296 50.95 -2.30 -0.42
N PRO A 297 49.90 -3.09 -0.73
CA PRO A 297 49.70 -4.49 -0.38
C PRO A 297 50.67 -5.43 -1.11
N PRO A 298 50.89 -6.66 -0.61
CA PRO A 298 51.75 -7.64 -1.28
C PRO A 298 51.37 -7.87 -2.75
N PRO A 299 52.35 -8.18 -3.63
CA PRO A 299 52.07 -8.51 -5.03
C PRO A 299 51.05 -9.66 -5.14
N GLY A 300 50.08 -9.55 -6.04
CA GLY A 300 49.01 -10.55 -6.21
C GLY A 300 47.79 -10.35 -5.31
N THR A 301 47.87 -9.49 -4.28
CA THR A 301 46.74 -9.25 -3.36
C THR A 301 45.55 -8.63 -4.06
N ILE A 302 45.77 -7.60 -4.89
CA ILE A 302 44.68 -6.92 -5.60
C ILE A 302 43.97 -7.91 -6.52
N GLN A 303 44.70 -8.70 -7.30
CA GLN A 303 44.13 -9.72 -8.18
C GLN A 303 43.31 -10.77 -7.41
N THR A 304 43.77 -11.14 -6.21
CA THR A 304 43.04 -12.07 -5.34
C THR A 304 41.73 -11.46 -4.85
N LEU A 305 41.75 -10.19 -4.41
CA LEU A 305 40.54 -9.48 -3.96
C LEU A 305 39.56 -9.23 -5.09
N VAL A 306 40.03 -8.93 -6.31
CA VAL A 306 39.21 -8.81 -7.52
C VAL A 306 38.51 -10.13 -7.81
N LYS A 307 39.26 -11.23 -7.85
CA LYS A 307 38.71 -12.57 -8.05
C LYS A 307 37.65 -12.93 -7.00
N ASN A 308 37.88 -12.56 -5.74
CA ASN A 308 36.93 -12.82 -4.65
C ASN A 308 35.71 -11.90 -4.68
N ALA A 309 35.86 -10.69 -5.22
CA ALA A 309 34.74 -9.78 -5.42
C ALA A 309 33.72 -10.35 -6.41
N SER A 310 34.15 -11.19 -7.37
CA SER A 310 33.27 -11.86 -8.35
C SER A 310 32.33 -10.85 -9.04
N GLY A 311 32.86 -9.69 -9.41
CA GLY A 311 32.12 -8.57 -10.01
C GLY A 311 31.30 -7.70 -9.05
N GLN A 312 31.37 -7.94 -7.73
CA GLN A 312 30.61 -7.21 -6.72
C GLN A 312 31.45 -6.12 -6.04
N PHE A 313 31.21 -4.85 -6.40
CA PHE A 313 31.87 -3.69 -5.79
C PHE A 313 31.68 -3.62 -4.28
N ILE A 314 30.53 -4.09 -3.77
CA ILE A 314 30.27 -4.08 -2.33
C ILE A 314 31.29 -4.92 -1.54
N TYR A 315 31.83 -5.99 -2.13
CA TYR A 315 32.91 -6.77 -1.51
C TYR A 315 34.16 -5.90 -1.35
N ALA A 316 34.64 -5.32 -2.44
CA ALA A 316 35.83 -4.46 -2.44
C ALA A 316 35.66 -3.26 -1.51
N ALA A 317 34.51 -2.58 -1.56
CA ALA A 317 34.21 -1.45 -0.68
C ALA A 317 34.18 -1.86 0.80
N THR A 318 33.62 -3.02 1.12
CA THR A 318 33.57 -3.54 2.50
C THR A 318 34.97 -3.91 3.01
N VAL A 319 35.81 -4.54 2.18
CA VAL A 319 37.22 -4.80 2.50
C VAL A 319 37.95 -3.50 2.79
N ILE A 320 37.87 -2.50 1.91
CA ILE A 320 38.53 -1.21 2.13
C ILE A 320 38.03 -0.52 3.40
N ARG A 321 36.71 -0.52 3.67
CA ARG A 321 36.16 0.04 4.92
C ARG A 321 36.68 -0.69 6.15
N TYR A 322 36.78 -2.02 6.09
CA TYR A 322 37.31 -2.84 7.18
C TYR A 322 38.78 -2.51 7.47
N LEU A 323 39.59 -2.32 6.42
CA LEU A 323 40.99 -1.91 6.57
C LEU A 323 41.18 -0.46 7.05
N ASP A 324 40.32 0.47 6.62
CA ASP A 324 40.43 1.92 6.92
C ASP A 324 39.94 2.26 8.35
N LYS A 325 38.94 1.53 8.86
CA LYS A 325 38.24 1.84 10.12
C LYS A 325 38.46 0.80 11.23
N GLY A 326 39.29 -0.21 11.03
CA GLY A 326 39.63 -1.19 12.06
C GLY A 326 40.41 -0.54 13.21
N GLN A 327 39.74 -0.20 14.32
CA GLN A 327 40.35 0.58 15.41
C GLN A 327 41.34 -0.23 16.26
N ARG A 328 41.33 -1.57 16.20
CA ARG A 328 42.07 -2.44 17.13
C ARG A 328 43.27 -3.16 16.52
N GLU A 329 43.33 -3.31 15.19
CA GLU A 329 44.41 -4.02 14.51
C GLU A 329 44.95 -3.22 13.32
N PRO A 330 46.27 -3.33 13.02
CA PRO A 330 46.84 -2.62 11.88
C PRO A 330 46.29 -3.18 10.56
N PRO A 331 46.15 -2.35 9.50
CA PRO A 331 45.62 -2.77 8.20
C PRO A 331 46.31 -4.00 7.59
N LYS A 332 47.59 -4.23 7.93
CA LYS A 332 48.34 -5.42 7.50
C LYS A 332 47.75 -6.72 8.07
N ALA A 333 47.46 -6.76 9.36
CA ALA A 333 46.92 -7.95 10.03
C ALA A 333 45.51 -8.28 9.53
N LEU A 334 44.66 -7.25 9.41
CA LEU A 334 43.30 -7.37 8.87
C LEU A 334 43.30 -7.89 7.43
N LEU A 335 44.22 -7.39 6.59
CA LEU A 335 44.36 -7.88 5.21
C LEU A 335 44.82 -9.34 5.16
N GLU A 336 45.76 -9.73 6.01
CA GLU A 336 46.19 -11.13 6.11
C GLU A 336 45.06 -12.06 6.57
N ALA A 337 44.22 -11.62 7.51
CA ALA A 337 43.06 -12.38 7.97
C ALA A 337 42.06 -12.65 6.82
N ILE A 338 41.74 -11.62 6.03
CA ILE A 338 40.89 -11.74 4.83
C ILE A 338 41.50 -12.71 3.82
N LEU A 339 42.81 -12.61 3.55
CA LEU A 339 43.47 -13.50 2.58
C LEU A 339 43.50 -14.96 3.06
N LYS A 340 43.73 -15.20 4.37
CA LYS A 340 43.74 -16.54 4.97
C LYS A 340 42.35 -17.19 4.96
N MET A 341 41.28 -16.41 5.17
CA MET A 341 39.89 -16.89 5.09
C MET A 341 39.60 -17.58 3.75
N ASN A 342 40.16 -17.07 2.66
CA ASN A 342 39.87 -17.51 1.30
C ASN A 342 40.68 -18.74 0.86
N ALA A 343 41.79 -19.06 1.52
CA ALA A 343 42.65 -20.20 1.16
C ALA A 343 42.04 -21.58 1.50
N THR A 344 40.94 -21.61 2.24
CA THR A 344 40.35 -22.85 2.78
C THR A 344 39.07 -23.34 2.08
N ARG A 345 38.55 -22.64 1.05
CA ARG A 345 37.25 -22.99 0.44
C ARG A 345 37.29 -23.05 -1.09
N LYS A 346 36.78 -24.15 -1.68
CA LYS A 346 36.66 -24.38 -3.14
C LYS A 346 35.69 -23.39 -3.80
N ALA A 347 35.98 -23.01 -5.04
CA ALA A 347 35.13 -22.18 -5.89
C ALA A 347 33.73 -22.80 -6.07
N THR A 348 32.69 -21.98 -5.98
CA THR A 348 31.29 -22.40 -6.15
C THR A 348 30.53 -21.38 -6.99
N SER A 349 29.41 -21.80 -7.58
CA SER A 349 28.60 -21.09 -8.57
C SER A 349 27.79 -19.89 -8.05
N ASN A 350 27.73 -19.61 -6.74
CA ASN A 350 26.98 -18.46 -6.20
C ASN A 350 27.88 -17.20 -6.12
N PRO A 351 27.57 -16.10 -6.85
CA PRO A 351 28.37 -14.87 -6.88
C PRO A 351 28.38 -14.08 -5.56
N LEU A 352 27.45 -14.34 -4.64
CA LEU A 352 27.41 -13.67 -3.32
C LEU A 352 28.18 -14.41 -2.23
N LYS A 353 28.61 -15.65 -2.47
CA LYS A 353 29.15 -16.49 -1.39
C LYS A 353 30.42 -15.93 -0.74
N GLN A 354 31.28 -15.26 -1.53
CA GLN A 354 32.48 -14.62 -0.97
C GLN A 354 32.14 -13.38 -0.14
N LEU A 355 31.08 -12.65 -0.54
CA LEU A 355 30.55 -11.55 0.25
C LEU A 355 29.94 -12.05 1.56
N ASP A 356 29.17 -13.13 1.51
CA ASP A 356 28.57 -13.77 2.69
C ASP A 356 29.66 -14.25 3.65
N ALA A 357 30.72 -14.87 3.13
CA ALA A 357 31.86 -15.28 3.95
C ALA A 357 32.58 -14.08 4.59
N LEU A 358 32.74 -12.97 3.86
CA LEU A 358 33.29 -11.74 4.41
C LEU A 358 32.39 -11.17 5.52
N TYR A 359 31.06 -11.18 5.35
CA TYR A 359 30.13 -10.77 6.39
C TYR A 359 30.20 -11.64 7.64
N SER A 360 30.19 -12.98 7.48
CA SER A 360 30.37 -13.90 8.61
C SER A 360 31.66 -13.59 9.35
N HIS A 361 32.79 -13.46 8.65
CA HIS A 361 34.09 -13.19 9.28
C HIS A 361 34.11 -11.88 10.07
N ILE A 362 33.53 -10.80 9.51
CA ILE A 362 33.47 -9.52 10.21
C ILE A 362 32.54 -9.62 11.42
N LEU A 363 31.38 -10.25 11.30
CA LEU A 363 30.45 -10.45 12.42
C LEU A 363 31.07 -11.31 13.54
N GLU A 364 31.80 -12.36 13.18
CA GLU A 364 32.55 -13.22 14.10
C GLU A 364 33.69 -12.50 14.82
N SER A 365 34.16 -11.35 14.30
CA SER A 365 35.15 -10.51 14.99
C SER A 365 34.58 -9.69 16.15
N SER A 366 33.25 -9.67 16.31
CA SER A 366 32.61 -9.09 17.49
C SER A 366 32.91 -9.92 18.74
N PRO A 367 33.05 -9.30 19.93
CA PRO A 367 33.17 -10.02 21.20
C PRO A 367 32.00 -10.97 21.49
N ASP A 368 30.79 -10.65 21.00
CA ASP A 368 29.60 -11.49 21.06
C ASP A 368 28.84 -11.42 19.73
N PRO A 369 29.18 -12.29 18.76
CA PRO A 369 28.57 -12.28 17.44
C PRO A 369 27.05 -12.50 17.46
N PRO A 370 26.49 -13.49 18.21
CA PRO A 370 25.05 -13.64 18.34
C PRO A 370 24.35 -12.36 18.84
N LEU A 371 24.85 -11.73 19.90
CA LEU A 371 24.23 -10.52 20.44
C LEU A 371 24.34 -9.34 19.48
N SER A 372 25.45 -9.23 18.75
CA SER A 372 25.65 -8.16 17.75
C SER A 372 24.66 -8.25 16.60
N ILE A 373 24.32 -9.46 16.16
CA ILE A 373 23.31 -9.69 15.12
C ILE A 373 21.92 -9.34 15.62
N ARG A 374 21.60 -9.66 16.88
CA ARG A 374 20.34 -9.24 17.51
C ARG A 374 20.24 -7.71 17.53
N TRP A 375 21.31 -7.03 17.95
CA TRP A 375 21.40 -5.57 17.90
C TRP A 375 21.20 -5.01 16.49
N ILE A 376 21.91 -5.56 15.48
CA ILE A 376 21.78 -5.14 14.08
C ILE A 376 20.34 -5.32 13.58
N ARG A 377 19.72 -6.47 13.84
CA ARG A 377 18.32 -6.72 13.50
C ARG A 377 17.38 -5.76 14.22
N THR A 378 17.62 -5.43 15.49
CA THR A 378 16.74 -4.52 16.22
C THR A 378 16.88 -3.09 15.72
N ILE A 379 18.11 -2.65 15.44
CA ILE A 379 18.39 -1.37 14.79
C ILE A 379 17.69 -1.32 13.44
N GLU A 380 17.82 -2.36 12.62
CA GLU A 380 17.17 -2.49 11.31
C GLU A 380 15.65 -2.36 11.43
N TRP A 381 15.03 -3.14 12.30
CA TRP A 381 13.58 -3.14 12.49
C TRP A 381 13.04 -1.77 12.93
N PHE A 382 13.69 -1.11 13.88
CA PHE A 382 13.28 0.22 14.33
C PHE A 382 13.58 1.32 13.31
N CYS A 383 14.70 1.23 12.60
CA CYS A 383 15.12 2.26 11.64
C CYS A 383 14.45 2.11 10.27
N ALA A 384 13.98 0.91 9.91
CA ALA A 384 13.32 0.60 8.65
C ALA A 384 11.80 0.41 8.78
N GLY A 385 11.29 0.20 10.00
CA GLY A 385 9.90 -0.17 10.26
C GLY A 385 8.84 0.83 9.79
N THR A 386 7.61 0.32 9.75
CA THR A 386 6.38 0.97 9.23
C THR A 386 5.94 2.18 10.07
N PHE A 387 6.32 2.24 11.34
CA PHE A 387 5.86 3.27 12.29
C PHE A 387 6.66 4.57 12.20
N VAL A 388 6.15 5.52 11.41
CA VAL A 388 6.69 6.87 11.22
C VAL A 388 7.02 7.56 12.55
N SER A 389 6.14 7.43 13.55
CA SER A 389 6.30 8.08 14.87
C SER A 389 7.44 7.52 15.72
N ILE A 390 7.79 6.24 15.56
CA ILE A 390 8.90 5.61 16.29
C ILE A 390 10.21 6.02 15.62
N ARG A 391 10.22 6.02 14.29
CA ARG A 391 11.39 6.28 13.48
C ARG A 391 11.99 7.65 13.71
N THR A 392 11.15 8.70 13.82
CA THR A 392 11.60 10.06 14.18
C THR A 392 12.37 10.10 15.50
N MET A 393 12.14 9.12 16.38
CA MET A 393 12.70 9.01 17.73
C MET A 393 13.82 7.97 17.85
N CYS A 394 14.09 7.19 16.78
CA CYS A 394 15.16 6.18 16.69
C CYS A 394 16.56 6.76 16.50
N VAL A 395 16.93 7.76 17.31
CA VAL A 395 18.34 8.18 17.44
C VAL A 395 19.14 7.11 18.17
N ALA A 396 20.45 7.05 17.93
CA ALA A 396 21.30 5.99 18.46
C ALA A 396 21.26 5.93 20.00
N SER A 397 21.14 7.06 20.70
CA SER A 397 21.02 7.10 22.16
C SER A 397 19.78 6.38 22.68
N THR A 398 18.62 6.54 22.01
CA THR A 398 17.36 5.87 22.34
C THR A 398 17.48 4.35 22.18
N ILE A 399 18.07 3.91 21.06
CA ILE A 399 18.28 2.48 20.79
C ILE A 399 19.27 1.87 21.79
N ASN A 400 20.34 2.60 22.12
CA ASN A 400 21.31 2.19 23.14
C ASN A 400 20.62 2.05 24.50
N LEU A 401 19.79 3.01 24.89
CA LEU A 401 19.10 2.97 26.17
C LEU A 401 18.12 1.80 26.29
N LEU A 402 17.54 1.36 25.17
CA LEU A 402 16.73 0.14 25.09
C LEU A 402 17.58 -1.13 25.18
N LEU A 403 18.60 -1.25 24.33
CA LEU A 403 19.30 -2.53 24.09
C LEU A 403 20.48 -2.81 25.02
N GLN A 404 21.06 -1.81 25.66
CA GLN A 404 22.16 -2.04 26.59
C GLN A 404 21.65 -2.75 27.84
N THR A 405 22.53 -3.43 28.55
CA THR A 405 22.23 -4.12 29.81
C THR A 405 22.49 -3.25 31.03
N ASP A 406 23.46 -2.34 30.93
CA ASP A 406 23.89 -1.42 31.98
C ASP A 406 23.89 0.02 31.45
N GLN A 407 23.60 1.01 32.31
CA GLN A 407 23.54 2.43 31.96
C GLN A 407 24.93 3.05 31.79
N GLU A 408 25.94 2.49 32.45
CA GLU A 408 27.34 2.93 32.34
C GLU A 408 28.15 2.13 31.31
N SER A 409 27.60 1.03 30.78
CA SER A 409 28.28 0.24 29.75
C SER A 409 28.16 0.90 28.38
N ASN A 410 29.26 0.91 27.62
CA ASN A 410 29.27 1.28 26.20
C ASN A 410 29.13 0.01 25.34
N GLU A 411 28.07 -0.77 25.60
CA GLU A 411 27.84 -2.09 24.98
C GLU A 411 27.70 -1.95 23.45
N ALA A 412 27.10 -0.85 22.98
CA ALA A 412 27.03 -0.51 21.55
C ALA A 412 28.42 -0.43 20.90
N GLU A 413 29.35 0.31 21.50
CA GLU A 413 30.74 0.41 21.01
C GLU A 413 31.49 -0.92 21.20
N HIS A 414 31.22 -1.65 22.27
CA HIS A 414 31.84 -2.93 22.54
C HIS A 414 31.51 -3.97 21.47
N LEU A 415 30.23 -4.08 21.10
CA LEU A 415 29.70 -5.03 20.12
C LEU A 415 29.91 -4.56 18.68
N LEU A 416 29.56 -3.30 18.38
CA LEU A 416 29.52 -2.78 17.01
C LEU A 416 30.82 -2.09 16.59
N GLY A 417 31.75 -1.83 17.52
CA GLY A 417 33.02 -1.16 17.25
C GLY A 417 33.93 -1.94 16.28
N ASN A 418 33.82 -3.27 16.23
CA ASN A 418 34.54 -4.07 15.22
C ASN A 418 33.77 -4.21 13.89
N LEU A 419 32.51 -3.73 13.85
CA LEU A 419 31.59 -3.90 12.73
C LEU A 419 31.44 -2.62 11.90
N HIS A 420 32.33 -1.63 12.06
CA HIS A 420 32.29 -0.33 11.38
C HIS A 420 32.30 -0.38 9.84
N SER A 421 32.69 -1.51 9.25
CA SER A 421 32.63 -1.74 7.79
C SER A 421 31.24 -2.13 7.30
N LEU A 422 30.36 -2.57 8.20
CA LEU A 422 28.99 -3.04 7.97
C LEU A 422 27.95 -2.01 8.43
N ILE A 423 28.18 -1.40 9.59
CA ILE A 423 27.29 -0.42 10.21
C ILE A 423 28.06 0.85 10.61
N GLN A 424 27.47 2.01 10.36
CA GLN A 424 27.95 3.29 10.84
C GLN A 424 27.38 3.55 12.23
N VAL A 425 28.27 3.47 13.23
CA VAL A 425 27.98 3.81 14.62
C VAL A 425 28.23 5.32 14.79
N PRO A 426 27.22 6.10 15.21
CA PRO A 426 27.43 7.52 15.48
C PRO A 426 28.41 7.73 16.64
N PRO A 427 29.32 8.71 16.54
CA PRO A 427 30.22 9.03 17.65
C PRO A 427 29.42 9.49 18.87
N PRO A 428 29.91 9.25 20.11
CA PRO A 428 29.14 9.50 21.34
C PRO A 428 28.48 10.88 21.45
N ARG A 429 29.12 11.93 20.89
CA ARG A 429 28.63 13.31 20.91
C ARG A 429 27.37 13.53 20.05
N ASP A 430 27.20 12.71 19.02
CA ASP A 430 26.14 12.87 18.02
C ASP A 430 25.02 11.82 18.17
N GLN A 431 25.17 10.87 19.10
CA GLN A 431 24.21 9.77 19.31
C GLN A 431 22.80 10.26 19.71
N ALA A 432 22.69 11.46 20.29
CA ALA A 432 21.41 12.05 20.66
C ALA A 432 20.59 12.59 19.47
N THR A 433 21.23 12.82 18.32
CA THR A 433 20.61 13.42 17.14
C THR A 433 20.75 12.56 15.89
N THR A 434 21.68 11.59 15.90
CA THR A 434 22.05 10.78 14.74
C THR A 434 21.63 9.33 14.94
N ARG A 435 21.18 8.68 13.85
CA ARG A 435 20.79 7.27 13.83
C ARG A 435 21.94 6.37 13.38
N TYR A 436 21.82 5.08 13.71
CA TYR A 436 22.61 4.06 13.03
C TYR A 436 22.29 4.02 11.53
N LYS A 437 23.31 3.82 10.70
CA LYS A 437 23.14 3.65 9.24
C LYS A 437 23.83 2.36 8.78
N PHE A 438 23.22 1.63 7.85
CA PHE A 438 23.83 0.50 7.17
C PHE A 438 24.41 0.95 5.83
N TYR A 439 25.56 0.40 5.42
CA TYR A 439 26.15 0.80 4.13
C TYR A 439 25.48 0.17 2.92
N HIS A 440 24.82 -0.99 3.07
CA HIS A 440 24.22 -1.68 1.94
C HIS A 440 23.17 -2.71 2.36
N ARG A 441 22.10 -2.84 1.57
CA ARG A 441 20.98 -3.75 1.80
C ARG A 441 21.37 -5.24 1.82
N SER A 442 22.42 -5.63 1.08
CA SER A 442 22.87 -7.04 1.03
C SER A 442 23.30 -7.62 2.37
N LEU A 443 23.70 -6.79 3.34
CA LEU A 443 23.97 -7.23 4.71
C LEU A 443 22.68 -7.68 5.40
N ILE A 444 21.60 -6.92 5.23
CA ILE A 444 20.31 -7.28 5.83
C ILE A 444 19.73 -8.50 5.12
N ASP A 445 19.84 -8.54 3.79
CA ASP A 445 19.46 -9.74 3.01
C ASP A 445 20.24 -10.97 3.49
N PHE A 446 21.52 -10.81 3.86
CA PHE A 446 22.34 -11.88 4.43
C PHE A 446 21.86 -12.31 5.83
N ILE A 447 21.58 -11.37 6.73
CA ILE A 447 21.17 -11.67 8.12
C ILE A 447 19.74 -12.25 8.21
N LYS A 448 18.86 -11.90 7.27
CA LYS A 448 17.47 -12.41 7.24
C LYS A 448 17.37 -13.83 6.69
N ASP A 449 18.26 -14.20 5.77
CA ASP A 449 18.31 -15.51 5.11
C ASP A 449 19.08 -16.53 5.98
N ASP A 450 18.43 -17.64 6.31
CA ASP A 450 18.98 -18.69 7.19
C ASP A 450 20.06 -19.53 6.51
N GLU A 451 19.89 -19.85 5.22
CA GLU A 451 20.87 -20.57 4.42
C GLU A 451 22.17 -19.77 4.25
N ARG A 452 22.05 -18.44 4.12
CA ARG A 452 23.21 -17.54 3.97
C ARG A 452 23.89 -17.22 5.29
N CYS A 453 23.14 -16.81 6.32
CA CYS A 453 23.69 -16.44 7.63
C CYS A 453 24.20 -17.67 8.42
N GLY A 454 23.61 -18.83 8.17
CA GLY A 454 24.01 -20.10 8.77
C GLY A 454 23.83 -20.09 10.29
N LYS A 455 24.88 -20.49 11.04
CA LYS A 455 24.82 -20.64 12.51
C LYS A 455 24.59 -19.34 13.28
N LEU A 456 24.79 -18.21 12.61
CA LEU A 456 24.59 -16.88 13.15
C LEU A 456 23.16 -16.37 12.91
N HIS A 457 22.34 -17.12 12.15
CA HIS A 457 20.94 -16.79 11.93
C HIS A 457 20.15 -16.81 13.24
N PHE A 458 19.13 -15.97 13.27
CA PHE A 458 18.29 -15.75 14.43
C PHE A 458 16.83 -15.74 13.98
N ALA A 459 15.99 -16.59 14.56
CA ALA A 459 14.58 -16.69 14.17
C ALA A 459 13.80 -15.41 14.53
N TRP A 460 12.65 -15.21 13.90
CA TRP A 460 11.80 -14.04 14.15
C TRP A 460 11.18 -14.06 15.55
N ASP A 461 10.74 -15.21 16.03
CA ASP A 461 10.12 -15.32 17.37
C ASP A 461 11.12 -15.02 18.48
N ASP A 462 12.33 -15.57 18.38
CA ASP A 462 13.41 -15.28 19.34
C ASP A 462 13.80 -13.80 19.33
N PHE A 463 13.65 -13.13 18.17
CA PHE A 463 13.87 -11.70 18.04
C PHE A 463 12.88 -10.84 18.81
N LEU A 464 11.60 -11.21 18.79
CA LEU A 464 10.59 -10.54 19.61
C LEU A 464 10.85 -10.74 21.11
N VAL A 465 11.19 -11.98 21.52
CA VAL A 465 11.57 -12.29 22.91
C VAL A 465 12.77 -11.46 23.36
N PHE A 466 13.79 -11.31 22.50
CA PHE A 466 14.97 -10.50 22.81
C PHE A 466 14.62 -9.01 23.02
N ILE A 467 13.80 -8.43 22.14
CA ILE A 467 13.36 -7.03 22.29
C ILE A 467 12.62 -6.85 23.60
N TRP A 468 11.75 -7.80 23.95
CA TRP A 468 10.98 -7.75 25.18
C TRP A 468 11.85 -7.88 26.44
N ASP A 469 12.83 -8.79 26.47
CA ASP A 469 13.81 -8.88 27.57
C ASP A 469 14.56 -7.54 27.74
N ARG A 470 15.01 -6.93 26.63
CA ARG A 470 15.69 -5.64 26.65
C ARG A 470 14.80 -4.52 27.15
N PHE A 471 13.54 -4.50 26.74
CA PHE A 471 12.53 -3.56 27.23
C PHE A 471 12.32 -3.70 28.76
N ILE A 472 12.12 -4.91 29.28
CA ILE A 472 11.95 -5.14 30.73
C ILE A 472 13.17 -4.63 31.50
N ARG A 473 14.39 -4.94 31.03
CA ARG A 473 15.63 -4.49 31.68
C ARG A 473 15.78 -2.97 31.64
N ALA A 474 15.43 -2.34 30.52
CA ALA A 474 15.40 -0.88 30.42
C ALA A 474 14.45 -0.27 31.46
N CYS A 475 13.25 -0.84 31.62
CA CYS A 475 12.31 -0.41 32.65
C CYS A 475 12.85 -0.64 34.08
N ALA A 476 13.52 -1.77 34.34
CA ALA A 476 14.11 -2.05 35.65
C ALA A 476 15.24 -1.06 36.02
N ARG A 477 16.00 -0.55 35.04
CA ARG A 477 17.05 0.47 35.26
C ARG A 477 16.50 1.84 35.67
N GLY A 478 15.27 2.16 35.30
CA GLY A 478 14.60 3.41 35.71
C GLY A 478 14.16 3.45 37.18
N CYS A 479 14.24 2.32 37.91
CA CYS A 479 13.69 2.11 39.25
C CYS A 479 14.53 2.67 40.42
N ASN A 480 15.24 3.79 40.31
CA ASN A 480 15.85 4.42 41.51
C ASN A 480 14.91 5.51 42.07
N ALA A 481 14.44 5.27 43.30
CA ALA A 481 13.20 5.77 43.90
C ALA A 481 13.04 7.29 44.14
N THR A 482 13.81 8.18 43.49
CA THR A 482 13.72 9.63 43.75
C THR A 482 13.79 10.54 42.53
N GLN A 483 14.12 10.06 41.32
CA GLN A 483 14.07 10.87 40.09
C GLN A 483 13.94 9.98 38.83
N LEU A 484 13.04 10.35 37.92
CA LEU A 484 12.96 9.76 36.57
C LEU A 484 14.29 9.98 35.85
N SER A 485 15.08 8.92 35.66
CA SER A 485 16.45 9.00 35.12
C SER A 485 16.53 8.97 33.59
N PHE A 486 15.40 8.84 32.88
CA PHE A 486 15.37 8.77 31.42
C PHE A 486 14.96 10.09 30.75
N PRO A 487 15.56 10.44 29.59
CA PRO A 487 15.11 11.57 28.79
C PRO A 487 13.65 11.42 28.35
N ASP A 488 12.91 12.52 28.26
CA ASP A 488 11.52 12.53 27.76
C ASP A 488 11.38 11.91 26.36
N THR A 489 12.40 12.06 25.53
CA THR A 489 12.48 11.45 24.19
C THR A 489 12.52 9.93 24.25
N PHE A 490 13.15 9.33 25.26
CA PHE A 490 13.14 7.89 25.45
C PHE A 490 11.78 7.41 25.97
N LEU A 491 11.17 8.13 26.91
CA LEU A 491 9.84 7.79 27.43
C LEU A 491 8.77 7.85 26.34
N GLN A 492 8.80 8.87 25.48
CA GLN A 492 7.94 8.95 24.31
C GLN A 492 8.22 7.88 23.26
N PHE A 493 9.48 7.45 23.12
CA PHE A 493 9.85 6.33 22.26
C PHE A 493 9.26 5.02 22.80
N LEU A 494 9.42 4.74 24.10
CA LEU A 494 8.84 3.58 24.78
C LEU A 494 7.30 3.57 24.66
N ALA A 495 6.66 4.72 24.86
CA ALA A 495 5.22 4.88 24.71
C ALA A 495 4.73 4.52 23.30
N ARG A 496 5.56 4.72 22.27
CA ARG A 496 5.22 4.50 20.87
C ARG A 496 5.71 3.17 20.31
N LEU A 497 6.46 2.38 21.09
CA LEU A 497 6.89 1.05 20.68
C LEU A 497 5.67 0.22 20.25
N PRO A 498 5.77 -0.61 19.20
CA PRO A 498 4.65 -1.41 18.73
C PRO A 498 4.59 -2.67 19.60
N ILE A 499 4.35 -2.45 20.89
CA ILE A 499 4.40 -3.48 21.93
C ILE A 499 3.28 -4.48 21.69
N ASP A 500 2.18 -4.06 21.07
CA ASP A 500 1.16 -4.98 20.56
C ASP A 500 1.76 -6.01 19.58
N SER A 501 2.62 -5.61 18.63
CA SER A 501 3.26 -6.54 17.68
C SER A 501 4.32 -7.43 18.32
N VAL A 502 4.98 -6.97 19.39
CA VAL A 502 6.03 -7.70 20.13
C VAL A 502 5.43 -8.68 21.14
N MET A 503 4.32 -8.30 21.77
CA MET A 503 3.62 -9.09 22.77
C MET A 503 2.73 -10.13 22.09
N TRP A 504 1.93 -9.76 21.09
CA TRP A 504 0.89 -10.64 20.51
C TRP A 504 1.35 -11.51 19.32
N GLY A 505 2.65 -11.58 19.03
CA GLY A 505 3.22 -12.69 18.24
C GLY A 505 3.27 -13.96 19.09
N GLY A 506 3.42 -15.14 18.49
CA GLY A 506 3.52 -16.45 19.18
C GLY A 506 4.77 -16.64 20.07
N ALA A 507 5.22 -15.57 20.73
CA ALA A 507 6.30 -15.50 21.69
C ALA A 507 5.77 -15.30 23.13
N TYR A 508 4.46 -15.15 23.34
CA TYR A 508 3.85 -14.86 24.64
C TYR A 508 4.17 -15.93 25.69
N SER A 509 4.29 -17.22 25.31
CA SER A 509 4.65 -18.28 26.28
C SER A 509 6.11 -18.24 26.75
N LYS A 510 7.00 -17.60 25.99
CA LYS A 510 8.44 -17.49 26.29
C LYS A 510 8.80 -16.16 26.96
N ILE A 511 7.86 -15.23 27.02
CA ILE A 511 8.04 -13.91 27.61
C ILE A 511 8.05 -14.01 29.15
N LEU A 512 9.12 -13.47 29.77
CA LEU A 512 9.30 -13.45 31.23
C LEU A 512 8.20 -12.60 31.92
N PRO A 513 7.78 -12.97 33.15
CA PRO A 513 6.81 -12.18 33.91
C PRO A 513 7.33 -10.76 34.18
N ALA A 514 6.42 -9.79 34.12
CA ALA A 514 6.69 -8.38 34.41
C ALA A 514 7.32 -8.20 35.80
N PRO A 515 8.17 -7.18 36.02
CA PRO A 515 8.63 -6.82 37.35
C PRO A 515 7.44 -6.30 38.16
N ALA A 516 6.90 -7.16 39.03
CA ALA A 516 5.79 -6.85 39.95
C ALA A 516 6.12 -5.73 40.97
N SER A 517 7.26 -5.05 40.87
CA SER A 517 7.82 -4.17 41.91
C SER A 517 8.24 -2.77 41.42
N ALA A 518 7.83 -2.34 40.22
CA ALA A 518 8.33 -1.08 39.67
C ALA A 518 7.29 0.06 39.82
N ASP A 519 7.15 0.56 41.06
CA ASP A 519 6.22 1.64 41.45
C ASP A 519 6.36 2.91 40.59
N TRP A 520 7.54 3.17 40.02
CA TRP A 520 7.79 4.38 39.23
C TRP A 520 7.07 4.40 37.88
N TRP A 521 6.94 3.26 37.18
CA TRP A 521 6.30 3.24 35.86
C TRP A 521 4.78 3.25 35.99
N VAL A 522 4.26 2.67 37.08
CA VAL A 522 2.88 2.85 37.55
C VAL A 522 2.62 4.32 37.82
N SER A 523 3.51 4.96 38.58
CA SER A 523 3.42 6.38 38.87
C SER A 523 3.53 7.24 37.60
N LEU A 524 4.38 6.88 36.64
CA LEU A 524 4.51 7.57 35.35
C LEU A 524 3.24 7.43 34.50
N ALA A 525 2.66 6.23 34.39
CA ALA A 525 1.41 5.98 33.67
C ALA A 525 0.23 6.72 34.31
N ILE A 526 0.18 6.78 35.65
CA ILE A 526 -0.82 7.55 36.40
C ILE A 526 -0.62 9.06 36.20
N THR A 527 0.62 9.55 36.24
CA THR A 527 0.94 10.98 36.10
C THR A 527 0.79 11.47 34.66
N ARG A 528 0.97 10.58 33.67
CA ARG A 528 0.76 10.84 32.24
C ARG A 528 -0.43 10.05 31.69
N ASN A 529 -1.54 9.98 32.43
CA ASN A 529 -2.73 9.22 32.03
C ASN A 529 -3.43 9.75 30.76
N GLU A 530 -3.06 10.95 30.30
CA GLU A 530 -3.52 11.53 29.03
C GLU A 530 -2.80 10.89 27.83
N ASP A 531 -1.64 10.29 28.03
CA ASP A 531 -0.90 9.56 27.00
C ASP A 531 -1.48 8.14 26.87
N ARG A 532 -2.44 8.01 25.94
CA ARG A 532 -3.20 6.79 25.66
C ARG A 532 -2.31 5.58 25.38
N SER A 533 -1.09 5.78 24.89
CA SER A 533 -0.17 4.69 24.57
C SER A 533 0.60 4.19 25.80
N LEU A 534 1.02 5.09 26.69
CA LEU A 534 1.55 4.75 28.02
C LEU A 534 0.50 4.06 28.90
N TRP A 535 -0.76 4.49 28.81
CA TRP A 535 -1.86 3.87 29.54
C TRP A 535 -2.22 2.48 29.00
N LYS A 536 -2.26 2.29 27.68
CA LYS A 536 -2.39 0.95 27.06
C LYS A 536 -1.25 0.01 27.44
N LEU A 537 -0.02 0.52 27.47
CA LEU A 537 1.14 -0.22 27.95
C LEU A 537 0.95 -0.66 29.41
N PHE A 538 0.42 0.23 30.24
CA PHE A 538 0.11 -0.07 31.63
C PHE A 538 -0.99 -1.11 31.78
N GLU A 539 -2.04 -1.04 30.96
CA GLU A 539 -3.04 -2.08 30.85
C GLU A 539 -2.39 -3.41 30.45
N CYS A 540 -1.59 -3.48 29.39
CA CYS A 540 -0.96 -4.74 28.97
C CYS A 540 -0.01 -5.38 30.00
N VAL A 541 0.67 -4.57 30.83
CA VAL A 541 1.67 -5.06 31.80
C VAL A 541 1.06 -5.36 33.18
N HIS A 542 0.02 -4.63 33.62
CA HIS A 542 -0.62 -4.83 34.93
C HIS A 542 -2.01 -5.47 34.88
N TYR A 543 -2.75 -5.29 33.79
CA TYR A 543 -3.95 -6.08 33.53
C TYR A 543 -3.54 -7.42 32.91
N SER A 544 -3.10 -8.32 33.78
CA SER A 544 -3.36 -9.74 33.55
C SER A 544 -4.88 -9.96 33.68
N PRO A 545 -5.52 -10.84 32.88
CA PRO A 545 -6.93 -11.24 33.05
C PRO A 545 -7.26 -11.85 34.42
N LYS A 546 -6.27 -11.97 35.31
CA LYS A 546 -6.34 -12.55 36.65
C LYS A 546 -7.15 -11.76 37.69
N SER A 547 -7.62 -10.53 37.43
CA SER A 547 -8.38 -9.76 38.44
C SER A 547 -9.86 -9.57 38.10
N LEU A 548 -10.71 -10.42 38.68
CA LEU A 548 -12.18 -10.43 38.57
C LEU A 548 -12.89 -9.21 39.22
N LEU A 549 -12.19 -8.13 39.57
CA LEU A 549 -12.76 -6.99 40.33
C LEU A 549 -12.75 -5.65 39.58
N SER A 550 -12.49 -5.63 38.28
CA SER A 550 -12.22 -4.37 37.55
C SER A 550 -13.33 -3.73 36.69
N PRO A 551 -14.61 -4.13 36.65
CA PRO A 551 -15.64 -3.29 36.02
C PRO A 551 -16.12 -2.14 36.93
N PHE A 552 -16.08 -2.34 38.26
CA PHE A 552 -16.66 -1.39 39.23
C PHE A 552 -15.75 -0.18 39.50
N LEU A 553 -14.43 -0.37 39.47
CA LEU A 553 -13.47 0.73 39.64
C LEU A 553 -13.34 1.60 38.37
N TYR A 554 -13.50 0.98 37.18
CA TYR A 554 -13.58 1.64 35.88
C TYR A 554 -14.76 2.62 35.82
N PHE A 555 -15.91 2.23 36.38
CA PHE A 555 -17.10 3.08 36.47
C PHE A 555 -16.95 4.23 37.47
N THR A 556 -16.11 4.06 38.51
CA THR A 556 -15.92 5.06 39.57
C THR A 556 -14.85 6.09 39.22
N LEU A 557 -13.81 5.72 38.46
CA LEU A 557 -12.72 6.62 38.05
C LEU A 557 -13.03 7.45 36.78
N CYS A 558 -13.90 6.96 35.88
CA CYS A 558 -14.30 7.71 34.68
C CYS A 558 -15.29 8.87 34.96
N MET A 559 -15.90 8.93 36.15
CA MET A 559 -16.88 9.97 36.52
C MET A 559 -16.26 11.27 37.06
N ALA A 560 -14.93 11.37 37.17
CA ALA A 560 -14.27 12.57 37.69
C ALA A 560 -13.41 13.25 36.61
N ARG A 561 -14.03 13.85 35.59
CA ARG A 561 -13.35 14.78 34.68
C ARG A 561 -14.24 15.93 34.23
N ASN A 562 -13.95 17.11 34.75
CA ASN A 562 -13.46 18.29 34.03
C ASN A 562 -13.74 19.53 34.90
N PHE A 563 -12.67 20.11 35.47
CA PHE A 563 -12.66 21.24 36.42
C PHE A 563 -13.06 20.97 37.87
N ASP A 564 -12.42 20.00 38.54
CA ASP A 564 -12.54 19.95 40.00
C ASP A 564 -11.51 20.91 40.64
N ARG A 565 -12.00 21.96 41.31
CA ARG A 565 -11.25 23.04 42.02
C ARG A 565 -10.53 24.09 41.17
N ALA A 566 -11.00 24.34 39.95
CA ALA A 566 -10.53 25.47 39.16
C ALA A 566 -11.39 26.71 39.47
N HIS A 567 -10.82 27.68 40.17
CA HIS A 567 -11.40 28.96 40.56
C HIS A 567 -10.31 30.03 40.45
N ASP A 568 -10.69 31.26 40.14
CA ASP A 568 -9.81 32.43 39.86
C ASP A 568 -9.11 32.45 38.48
N PHE A 569 -9.84 32.20 37.39
CA PHE A 569 -9.36 32.59 36.05
C PHE A 569 -9.87 34.00 35.70
N HIS A 570 -8.94 34.92 35.49
CA HIS A 570 -9.22 36.23 34.90
C HIS A 570 -8.66 36.24 33.47
N ILE A 571 -9.55 36.29 32.48
CA ILE A 571 -9.18 36.38 31.06
C ILE A 571 -9.24 37.85 30.67
N ASP A 572 -8.09 38.52 30.67
CA ASP A 572 -8.01 39.98 30.42
C ASP A 572 -8.22 40.36 28.95
N ASN A 573 -8.04 39.42 28.02
CA ASN A 573 -8.31 39.61 26.60
C ASN A 573 -8.57 38.29 25.90
N PHE A 574 -9.84 37.97 25.69
CA PHE A 574 -10.25 36.87 24.81
C PHE A 574 -10.35 37.38 23.38
N GLN A 575 -9.33 37.14 22.55
CA GLN A 575 -9.43 37.32 21.12
C GLN A 575 -9.77 35.97 20.47
N VAL A 576 -11.04 35.80 20.10
CA VAL A 576 -11.45 34.71 19.20
C VAL A 576 -11.02 35.09 17.80
N PHE A 577 -10.01 34.40 17.27
CA PHE A 577 -9.82 34.34 15.83
C PHE A 577 -10.86 33.36 15.27
N SER A 578 -12.03 33.86 14.89
CA SER A 578 -12.92 33.12 13.99
C SER A 578 -12.37 33.26 12.56
N GLY A 579 -11.21 32.69 12.31
CA GLY A 579 -10.82 32.38 10.94
C GLY A 579 -11.69 31.20 10.52
N ASN A 580 -12.56 31.38 9.52
CA ASN A 580 -13.16 30.22 8.85
C ASN A 580 -11.98 29.36 8.36
N PRO A 581 -11.79 28.11 8.82
CA PRO A 581 -10.66 27.28 8.41
C PRO A 581 -10.62 27.06 6.89
N TRP A 582 -11.77 27.25 6.25
CA TRP A 582 -12.01 27.05 4.83
C TRP A 582 -12.23 28.42 4.18
N ALA A 583 -11.21 28.94 3.50
CA ALA A 583 -11.35 30.15 2.68
C ALA A 583 -12.19 29.91 1.41
N ASN A 584 -12.38 28.65 1.01
CA ASN A 584 -13.11 28.22 -0.19
C ASN A 584 -14.21 27.19 0.18
N PRO A 585 -15.46 27.37 -0.30
CA PRO A 585 -16.58 26.48 0.03
C PRO A 585 -16.40 25.08 -0.53
N LEU A 586 -15.69 24.95 -1.65
CA LEU A 586 -15.41 23.67 -2.28
C LEU A 586 -14.41 22.82 -1.49
N ASP A 587 -13.52 23.45 -0.70
CA ASP A 587 -12.62 22.71 0.20
C ASP A 587 -13.40 22.09 1.35
N ARG A 588 -14.45 22.77 1.82
CA ARG A 588 -15.39 22.20 2.79
C ARG A 588 -16.15 21.01 2.21
N LEU A 589 -16.68 21.14 0.98
CA LEU A 589 -17.31 20.02 0.29
C LEU A 589 -16.36 18.84 0.15
N LYS A 590 -15.08 19.09 -0.18
CA LYS A 590 -14.03 18.08 -0.31
C LYS A 590 -13.74 17.34 0.99
N ALA A 591 -13.95 17.96 2.16
CA ALA A 591 -13.76 17.28 3.45
C ALA A 591 -14.83 16.22 3.74
N GLU A 592 -15.99 16.32 3.10
CA GLU A 592 -17.18 15.47 3.37
C GLU A 592 -17.37 14.35 2.33
N ILE A 593 -16.46 14.22 1.35
CA ILE A 593 -16.56 13.19 0.30
C ILE A 593 -15.95 11.87 0.71
N ALA A 594 -16.46 10.79 0.11
CA ALA A 594 -15.79 9.50 0.09
C ALA A 594 -14.88 9.41 -1.13
N ALA A 595 -13.67 9.97 -1.06
CA ALA A 595 -12.72 9.96 -2.17
C ALA A 595 -12.40 8.53 -2.65
N GLY A 596 -12.44 7.55 -1.75
CA GLY A 596 -12.33 6.11 -2.04
C GLY A 596 -13.41 5.55 -2.98
N ALA A 597 -14.62 6.15 -3.01
CA ALA A 597 -15.76 5.68 -3.79
C ALA A 597 -15.67 6.06 -5.28
N ILE A 598 -14.82 7.02 -5.64
CA ILE A 598 -14.68 7.51 -7.01
C ILE A 598 -13.92 6.47 -7.86
N HIS A 599 -14.34 6.23 -9.10
CA HIS A 599 -13.81 5.13 -9.93
C HIS A 599 -12.28 5.11 -10.05
N ASP A 600 -11.63 6.28 -10.18
CA ASP A 600 -10.19 6.46 -10.35
C ASP A 600 -9.43 6.74 -9.04
N SER A 601 -10.08 6.50 -7.90
CA SER A 601 -9.48 6.60 -6.57
C SER A 601 -8.32 5.62 -6.39
N ARG A 602 -7.29 6.06 -5.65
CA ARG A 602 -6.12 5.25 -5.29
C ARG A 602 -6.54 3.98 -4.56
N GLU A 603 -7.49 4.07 -3.61
CA GLU A 603 -8.05 2.90 -2.88
C GLU A 603 -8.57 1.80 -3.80
N ARG A 604 -8.94 2.15 -5.02
CA ARG A 604 -9.48 1.23 -6.00
C ARG A 604 -8.43 0.72 -6.99
N CYS A 605 -7.13 0.96 -6.82
CA CYS A 605 -6.08 0.56 -7.80
C CYS A 605 -6.22 -0.87 -8.36
N ASP A 606 -6.58 -1.85 -7.52
CA ASP A 606 -6.82 -3.26 -7.88
C ASP A 606 -8.28 -3.62 -8.20
N ALA A 607 -9.18 -2.63 -8.24
CA ALA A 607 -10.58 -2.87 -8.54
C ALA A 607 -10.70 -3.55 -9.91
N PRO A 608 -11.57 -4.57 -10.02
CA PRO A 608 -11.67 -5.37 -11.22
C PRO A 608 -12.09 -4.51 -12.41
N LYS A 609 -11.55 -4.85 -13.58
CA LYS A 609 -11.93 -4.30 -14.88
C LYS A 609 -12.25 -5.44 -15.82
N CYS A 610 -13.02 -5.19 -16.87
CA CYS A 610 -13.17 -6.15 -17.95
C CYS A 610 -11.79 -6.48 -18.52
N HIS A 611 -11.51 -7.78 -18.70
CA HIS A 611 -10.34 -8.21 -19.45
C HIS A 611 -10.46 -7.69 -20.89
N PRO A 612 -9.34 -7.34 -21.57
CA PRO A 612 -9.39 -6.97 -22.99
C PRO A 612 -10.28 -7.90 -23.80
N ASP A 613 -11.08 -7.30 -24.69
CA ASP A 613 -12.04 -7.96 -25.58
C ASP A 613 -13.20 -8.71 -24.90
N THR A 614 -13.38 -8.58 -23.59
CA THR A 614 -14.54 -9.17 -22.87
C THR A 614 -15.60 -8.12 -22.56
N ARG A 615 -16.88 -8.54 -22.57
CA ARG A 615 -18.06 -7.70 -22.29
C ARG A 615 -18.13 -6.43 -23.15
N VAL A 616 -17.56 -6.46 -24.36
CA VAL A 616 -17.52 -5.31 -25.28
C VAL A 616 -18.93 -4.89 -25.68
N ALA A 617 -19.78 -5.85 -26.07
CA ALA A 617 -21.16 -5.57 -26.45
C ALA A 617 -21.99 -4.93 -25.33
N VAL A 618 -21.81 -5.39 -24.07
CA VAL A 618 -22.46 -4.78 -22.90
C VAL A 618 -22.00 -3.33 -22.72
N GLN A 619 -20.69 -3.09 -22.85
CA GLN A 619 -20.15 -1.74 -22.75
C GLN A 619 -20.64 -0.84 -23.89
N ASP A 620 -20.81 -1.38 -25.11
CA ASP A 620 -21.34 -0.66 -26.27
C ASP A 620 -22.82 -0.27 -26.09
N ASP A 621 -23.67 -1.17 -25.62
CA ASP A 621 -25.09 -0.89 -25.29
C ASP A 621 -25.18 0.18 -24.18
N LEU A 622 -24.45 0.00 -23.08
CA LEU A 622 -24.47 0.99 -22.00
C LEU A 622 -23.93 2.35 -22.45
N TYR A 623 -22.86 2.38 -23.24
CA TYR A 623 -22.27 3.62 -23.73
C TYR A 623 -23.15 4.32 -24.78
N SER A 624 -23.75 3.58 -25.72
CA SER A 624 -24.69 4.13 -26.71
C SER A 624 -25.92 4.70 -26.02
N TRP A 625 -26.50 4.01 -25.03
CA TRP A 625 -27.61 4.55 -24.24
C TRP A 625 -27.26 5.85 -23.49
N ILE A 626 -26.00 6.01 -23.04
CA ILE A 626 -25.52 7.25 -22.43
C ILE A 626 -25.48 8.39 -23.46
N VAL A 627 -24.98 8.12 -24.66
CA VAL A 627 -24.68 9.14 -25.68
C VAL A 627 -25.87 9.47 -26.58
N ASP A 628 -26.52 8.44 -27.11
CA ASP A 628 -27.56 8.52 -28.15
C ASP A 628 -28.96 8.66 -27.56
N GLY A 629 -29.13 8.17 -26.33
CA GLY A 629 -30.32 8.39 -25.55
C GLY A 629 -31.25 7.18 -25.47
N ASP A 630 -32.53 7.44 -25.21
CA ASP A 630 -33.55 6.38 -25.14
C ASP A 630 -34.23 6.25 -26.51
N GLU A 631 -34.63 5.04 -26.90
CA GLU A 631 -35.34 4.80 -28.17
C GLU A 631 -36.77 5.39 -28.14
N GLU A 632 -37.31 5.68 -26.94
CA GLU A 632 -38.61 6.31 -26.71
C GLU A 632 -38.46 7.81 -26.33
N PRO A 633 -38.39 8.73 -27.32
CA PRO A 633 -38.14 10.16 -27.06
C PRO A 633 -39.26 10.87 -26.29
N ASP A 634 -40.48 10.34 -26.27
CA ASP A 634 -41.64 10.96 -25.62
C ASP A 634 -41.63 10.78 -24.08
N ARG A 635 -40.88 9.80 -23.56
CA ARG A 635 -40.72 9.52 -22.11
C ARG A 635 -39.34 8.92 -21.81
N PRO A 636 -38.25 9.69 -21.92
CA PRO A 636 -36.91 9.15 -21.77
C PRO A 636 -36.68 8.65 -20.35
N LYS A 637 -36.38 7.36 -20.20
CA LYS A 637 -35.98 6.79 -18.91
C LYS A 637 -34.54 7.19 -18.64
N LYS A 638 -34.32 7.95 -17.57
CA LYS A 638 -32.98 8.41 -17.18
C LYS A 638 -32.25 7.42 -16.27
N ILE A 639 -32.90 6.33 -15.84
CA ILE A 639 -32.28 5.30 -14.99
C ILE A 639 -32.18 3.98 -15.78
N LYS A 640 -31.01 3.33 -15.72
CA LYS A 640 -30.81 1.94 -16.18
C LYS A 640 -30.27 1.11 -15.00
N TRP A 641 -30.99 0.06 -14.64
CA TRP A 641 -30.61 -0.89 -13.59
C TRP A 641 -29.92 -2.10 -14.22
N VAL A 642 -28.63 -2.24 -13.97
CA VAL A 642 -27.81 -3.36 -14.42
C VAL A 642 -27.76 -4.40 -13.32
N THR A 643 -28.36 -5.56 -13.57
CA THR A 643 -28.52 -6.61 -12.57
C THR A 643 -27.89 -7.92 -13.03
N GLY A 644 -27.71 -8.83 -12.07
CA GLY A 644 -27.21 -10.16 -12.30
C GLY A 644 -26.69 -10.79 -11.01
N PRO A 645 -26.60 -12.13 -10.93
CA PRO A 645 -26.03 -12.83 -9.79
C PRO A 645 -24.62 -12.35 -9.42
N ALA A 646 -24.17 -12.72 -8.21
CA ALA A 646 -22.82 -12.46 -7.75
C ALA A 646 -21.79 -13.08 -8.73
N GLY A 647 -20.70 -12.37 -9.03
CA GLY A 647 -19.63 -12.90 -9.89
C GLY A 647 -19.89 -12.88 -11.40
N THR A 648 -20.97 -12.25 -11.87
CA THR A 648 -21.26 -12.02 -13.31
C THR A 648 -20.38 -10.94 -13.96
N GLY A 649 -19.66 -10.15 -13.16
CA GLY A 649 -18.75 -9.10 -13.65
C GLY A 649 -19.31 -7.67 -13.63
N LYS A 650 -20.40 -7.39 -12.92
CA LYS A 650 -21.01 -6.04 -12.81
C LYS A 650 -19.99 -4.94 -12.48
N THR A 651 -19.28 -5.05 -11.36
CA THR A 651 -18.25 -4.08 -10.94
C THR A 651 -17.13 -3.92 -11.97
N ALA A 652 -16.76 -5.01 -12.68
CA ALA A 652 -15.77 -4.95 -13.75
C ALA A 652 -16.28 -4.16 -14.96
N VAL A 653 -17.53 -4.38 -15.37
CA VAL A 653 -18.21 -3.62 -16.41
C VAL A 653 -18.34 -2.15 -16.02
N MET A 654 -18.79 -1.84 -14.79
CA MET A 654 -18.91 -0.46 -14.30
C MET A 654 -17.56 0.25 -14.24
N GLY A 655 -16.50 -0.46 -13.84
CA GLY A 655 -15.13 0.04 -13.86
C GLY A 655 -14.66 0.42 -15.27
N SER A 656 -14.77 -0.51 -16.23
CA SER A 656 -14.37 -0.27 -17.62
C SER A 656 -15.24 0.78 -18.32
N LEU A 657 -16.55 0.76 -18.08
CA LEU A 657 -17.49 1.76 -18.61
C LEU A 657 -17.17 3.16 -18.08
N SER A 658 -16.81 3.29 -16.80
CA SER A 658 -16.38 4.57 -16.22
C SER A 658 -15.17 5.14 -16.98
N GLU A 659 -14.15 4.31 -17.25
CA GLU A 659 -12.96 4.75 -18.00
C GLU A 659 -13.29 5.15 -19.44
N ARG A 660 -14.17 4.39 -20.10
CA ARG A 660 -14.67 4.72 -21.45
C ARG A 660 -15.46 6.03 -21.45
N CYS A 661 -16.36 6.23 -20.48
CA CYS A 661 -17.14 7.46 -20.33
C CYS A 661 -16.27 8.67 -20.04
N LYS A 662 -15.23 8.51 -19.21
CA LYS A 662 -14.25 9.56 -18.93
C LYS A 662 -13.49 9.95 -20.20
N SER A 663 -13.00 8.95 -20.95
CA SER A 663 -12.31 9.17 -22.22
C SER A 663 -13.20 9.82 -23.28
N GLY A 664 -14.50 9.52 -23.25
CA GLY A 664 -15.51 10.14 -24.12
C GLY A 664 -16.06 11.49 -23.62
N GLY A 665 -15.60 12.01 -22.47
CA GLY A 665 -16.07 13.29 -21.91
C GLY A 665 -17.51 13.31 -21.40
N VAL A 666 -18.11 12.13 -21.15
CA VAL A 666 -19.52 11.99 -20.74
C VAL A 666 -19.68 11.48 -19.31
N LEU A 667 -18.60 11.24 -18.56
CA LEU A 667 -18.66 10.81 -17.17
C LEU A 667 -18.87 12.02 -16.24
N ALA A 668 -20.04 12.12 -15.62
CA ALA A 668 -20.38 13.21 -14.70
C ALA A 668 -20.01 12.88 -13.24
N ALA A 669 -20.35 11.68 -12.77
CA ALA A 669 -19.99 11.23 -11.41
C ALA A 669 -19.96 9.69 -11.30
N THR A 670 -19.24 9.21 -10.29
CA THR A 670 -19.16 7.77 -9.94
C THR A 670 -19.22 7.56 -8.44
N PHE A 671 -19.84 6.47 -8.00
CA PHE A 671 -19.80 6.04 -6.60
C PHE A 671 -19.81 4.51 -6.52
N PHE A 672 -18.74 3.94 -5.96
CA PHE A 672 -18.57 2.48 -5.81
C PHE A 672 -18.58 2.08 -4.33
N PHE A 673 -19.71 1.53 -3.91
CA PHE A 673 -19.87 0.90 -2.60
C PHE A 673 -18.95 -0.33 -2.47
N ALA A 674 -18.56 -0.64 -1.24
CA ALA A 674 -17.82 -1.86 -0.92
C ALA A 674 -17.93 -2.20 0.58
N SER A 675 -18.55 -3.32 0.92
CA SER A 675 -18.83 -3.69 2.33
C SER A 675 -17.58 -4.02 3.15
N TRP A 676 -16.48 -4.46 2.52
CA TRP A 676 -15.18 -4.67 3.20
C TRP A 676 -14.21 -3.49 3.07
N SER A 677 -14.70 -2.32 2.66
CA SER A 677 -13.84 -1.14 2.56
C SER A 677 -13.47 -0.61 3.94
N ALA A 678 -12.20 -0.25 4.13
CA ALA A 678 -11.76 0.47 5.33
C ALA A 678 -12.49 1.81 5.48
N SER A 679 -12.64 2.51 4.37
CA SER A 679 -13.28 3.83 4.33
C SER A 679 -14.77 3.69 4.62
N ILE A 680 -15.20 4.17 5.79
CA ILE A 680 -16.62 4.15 6.23
C ILE A 680 -17.51 4.83 5.19
N GLY A 681 -17.04 5.92 4.59
CA GLY A 681 -17.76 6.63 3.53
C GLY A 681 -18.05 5.80 2.27
N ARG A 682 -17.39 4.65 2.05
CA ARG A 682 -17.70 3.71 0.96
C ARG A 682 -18.66 2.60 1.36
N ARG A 683 -18.84 2.37 2.66
CA ARG A 683 -19.77 1.38 3.21
C ARG A 683 -21.15 1.97 3.41
N ARG A 684 -21.23 3.27 3.75
CA ARG A 684 -22.45 3.97 4.14
C ARG A 684 -22.88 5.01 3.11
N LYS A 685 -24.15 5.39 3.18
CA LYS A 685 -24.76 6.38 2.27
C LYS A 685 -24.32 7.83 2.51
N THR A 686 -23.76 8.16 3.68
CA THR A 686 -23.60 9.53 4.20
C THR A 686 -22.81 10.45 3.27
N ALA A 687 -21.80 9.92 2.59
CA ALA A 687 -20.95 10.70 1.69
C ALA A 687 -21.44 10.68 0.22
N LEU A 688 -22.52 9.96 -0.11
CA LEU A 688 -22.95 9.72 -1.50
C LEU A 688 -23.19 11.03 -2.26
N VAL A 689 -24.05 11.90 -1.71
CA VAL A 689 -24.46 13.13 -2.39
C VAL A 689 -23.32 14.15 -2.42
N ALA A 690 -22.59 14.34 -1.31
CA ALA A 690 -21.41 15.19 -1.28
C ALA A 690 -20.38 14.78 -2.34
N THR A 691 -20.14 13.48 -2.50
CA THR A 691 -19.22 12.93 -3.50
C THR A 691 -19.71 13.13 -4.94
N ILE A 692 -21.02 13.03 -5.19
CA ILE A 692 -21.63 13.34 -6.49
C ILE A 692 -21.50 14.84 -6.79
N ALA A 693 -21.90 15.72 -5.86
CA ALA A 693 -21.81 17.17 -6.02
C ALA A 693 -20.37 17.62 -6.29
N HIS A 694 -19.39 17.06 -5.57
CA HIS A 694 -17.98 17.35 -5.80
C HIS A 694 -17.52 16.96 -7.22
N GLN A 695 -17.96 15.82 -7.74
CA GLN A 695 -17.64 15.40 -9.11
C GLN A 695 -18.34 16.28 -10.16
N LEU A 696 -19.60 16.68 -9.92
CA LEU A 696 -20.35 17.59 -10.78
C LEU A 696 -19.72 19.00 -10.84
N ALA A 697 -19.21 19.49 -9.72
CA ALA A 697 -18.44 20.74 -9.67
C ALA A 697 -17.16 20.70 -10.53
N ARG A 698 -16.63 19.51 -10.82
CA ARG A 698 -15.49 19.33 -11.73
C ARG A 698 -15.89 19.05 -13.16
N TYR A 699 -17.09 18.51 -13.35
CA TYR A 699 -17.65 18.19 -14.65
C TYR A 699 -17.88 19.47 -15.48
N HIS A 700 -18.38 20.55 -14.87
CA HIS A 700 -18.63 21.80 -15.58
C HIS A 700 -18.39 23.06 -14.72
N PRO A 701 -17.78 24.15 -15.24
CA PRO A 701 -17.55 25.39 -14.49
C PRO A 701 -18.82 26.04 -13.93
N ASP A 702 -19.91 26.09 -14.70
CA ASP A 702 -21.16 26.68 -14.20
C ASP A 702 -21.73 25.91 -12.99
N LEU A 703 -21.57 24.57 -12.99
CA LEU A 703 -21.96 23.74 -11.84
C LEU A 703 -21.08 24.00 -10.63
N ARG A 704 -19.77 24.15 -10.85
CA ARG A 704 -18.82 24.51 -9.80
C ARG A 704 -19.26 25.77 -9.05
N ASP A 705 -19.61 26.80 -9.81
CA ASP A 705 -19.92 28.11 -9.25
C ASP A 705 -21.25 28.08 -8.48
N GLU A 706 -22.28 27.42 -9.02
CA GLU A 706 -23.56 27.28 -8.31
C GLU A 706 -23.49 26.33 -7.09
N ILE A 707 -22.73 25.24 -7.17
CA ILE A 707 -22.50 24.33 -6.03
C ILE A 707 -21.72 25.06 -4.94
N SER A 708 -20.70 25.84 -5.29
CA SER A 708 -19.94 26.64 -4.33
C SER A 708 -20.84 27.60 -3.56
N LYS A 709 -21.76 28.31 -4.24
CA LYS A 709 -22.75 29.17 -3.59
C LYS A 709 -23.69 28.39 -2.68
N ALA A 710 -24.13 27.20 -3.09
CA ALA A 710 -25.03 26.36 -2.31
C ALA A 710 -24.39 25.90 -0.99
N VAL A 711 -23.11 25.51 -1.03
CA VAL A 711 -22.33 25.12 0.16
C VAL A 711 -22.11 26.30 1.10
N ASP A 712 -21.83 27.50 0.56
CA ASP A 712 -21.69 28.72 1.35
C ASP A 712 -22.98 29.12 2.06
N ALA A 713 -24.11 29.02 1.35
CA ALA A 713 -25.40 29.40 1.89
C ALA A 713 -25.93 28.40 2.93
N ASN A 714 -25.49 27.14 2.89
CA ASN A 714 -26.03 26.04 3.71
C ASN A 714 -24.91 25.30 4.45
N SER A 715 -24.37 25.92 5.49
CA SER A 715 -23.28 25.32 6.26
C SER A 715 -23.63 23.99 6.91
N ASP A 716 -24.88 23.75 7.27
CA ASP A 716 -25.35 22.54 7.96
C ASP A 716 -25.80 21.43 6.99
N VAL A 717 -25.61 21.60 5.66
CA VAL A 717 -26.16 20.69 4.65
C VAL A 717 -25.68 19.25 4.79
N PHE A 718 -24.43 19.05 5.20
CA PHE A 718 -23.83 17.72 5.35
C PHE A 718 -24.40 16.91 6.52
N ASP A 719 -25.02 17.59 7.49
CA ASP A 719 -25.71 16.96 8.62
C ASP A 719 -27.18 16.61 8.31
N LYS A 720 -27.67 16.97 7.10
CA LYS A 720 -29.06 16.73 6.68
C LYS A 720 -29.21 15.38 5.99
N ASN A 721 -30.46 14.91 5.89
CA ASN A 721 -30.79 13.68 5.15
C ASN A 721 -30.44 13.78 3.65
N LEU A 722 -30.34 12.62 2.99
CA LEU A 722 -29.89 12.55 1.59
C LEU A 722 -30.78 13.34 0.63
N HIS A 723 -32.09 13.37 0.87
CA HIS A 723 -33.01 14.14 0.04
C HIS A 723 -32.68 15.63 0.08
N THR A 724 -32.42 16.17 1.28
CA THR A 724 -32.08 17.59 1.43
C THR A 724 -30.71 17.90 0.85
N GLN A 725 -29.74 17.00 1.03
CA GLN A 725 -28.43 17.13 0.38
C GLN A 725 -28.58 17.15 -1.15
N MET A 726 -29.38 16.25 -1.74
CA MET A 726 -29.56 16.15 -3.20
C MET A 726 -30.24 17.41 -3.74
N GLU A 727 -31.28 17.88 -3.05
CA GLU A 727 -31.99 19.11 -3.42
C GLU A 727 -31.04 20.32 -3.41
N VAL A 728 -30.27 20.51 -2.33
CA VAL A 728 -29.44 21.70 -2.13
C VAL A 728 -28.16 21.66 -2.97
N LEU A 729 -27.47 20.51 -3.03
CA LEU A 729 -26.13 20.40 -3.62
C LEU A 729 -26.13 19.98 -5.09
N VAL A 730 -27.24 19.45 -5.61
CA VAL A 730 -27.30 18.94 -6.99
C VAL A 730 -28.46 19.56 -7.77
N LEU A 731 -29.70 19.40 -7.32
CA LEU A 731 -30.87 19.86 -8.07
C LEU A 731 -30.98 21.38 -8.11
N GLY A 732 -30.81 22.08 -6.99
CA GLY A 732 -30.83 23.54 -6.93
C GLY A 732 -29.82 24.19 -7.90
N PRO A 733 -28.53 23.78 -7.88
CA PRO A 733 -27.54 24.21 -8.87
C PRO A 733 -27.93 23.92 -10.32
N LEU A 734 -28.48 22.74 -10.62
CA LEU A 734 -28.93 22.38 -11.97
C LEU A 734 -30.13 23.20 -12.45
N GLN A 735 -31.11 23.41 -11.58
CA GLN A 735 -32.29 24.24 -11.85
C GLN A 735 -31.87 25.69 -12.11
N GLU A 736 -30.89 26.22 -11.37
CA GLU A 736 -30.39 27.57 -11.63
C GLU A 736 -29.70 27.67 -13.00
N ILE A 737 -28.88 26.69 -13.38
CA ILE A 737 -28.28 26.65 -14.73
C ILE A 737 -29.37 26.56 -15.81
N ALA A 738 -30.40 25.72 -15.59
CA ALA A 738 -31.49 25.52 -16.55
C ALA A 738 -32.36 26.78 -16.77
N ARG A 739 -32.36 27.74 -15.82
CA ARG A 739 -33.06 29.03 -15.98
C ARG A 739 -32.39 29.96 -16.99
N HIS A 740 -31.13 29.73 -17.34
CA HIS A 740 -30.36 30.57 -18.25
C HIS A 740 -30.14 29.85 -19.59
N PRO A 741 -31.01 30.05 -20.60
CA PRO A 741 -30.96 29.31 -21.87
C PRO A 741 -29.70 29.54 -22.71
N ASP A 742 -28.90 30.57 -22.39
CA ASP A 742 -27.61 30.84 -23.02
C ASP A 742 -26.48 29.91 -22.50
N ARG A 743 -26.74 29.11 -21.45
CA ARG A 743 -25.78 28.17 -20.85
C ARG A 743 -25.78 26.81 -21.57
N PRO A 744 -24.66 26.06 -21.51
CA PRO A 744 -24.52 24.81 -22.26
C PRO A 744 -25.47 23.72 -21.79
N VAL A 745 -25.93 22.90 -22.74
CA VAL A 745 -26.69 21.68 -22.45
C VAL A 745 -25.76 20.67 -21.80
N LEU A 746 -25.92 20.50 -20.49
CA LEU A 746 -25.27 19.44 -19.74
C LEU A 746 -25.81 18.08 -20.19
N ARG A 747 -24.94 17.07 -20.22
CA ARG A 747 -25.30 15.67 -20.50
C ARG A 747 -24.23 14.77 -19.92
N GLY A 748 -24.56 13.56 -19.52
CA GLY A 748 -23.55 12.62 -19.04
C GLY A 748 -24.11 11.52 -18.17
N ALA A 749 -23.22 10.73 -17.59
CA ALA A 749 -23.55 9.56 -16.79
C ALA A 749 -23.13 9.71 -15.33
N ILE A 750 -24.02 9.31 -14.43
CA ILE A 750 -23.74 9.02 -13.02
C ILE A 750 -23.77 7.49 -12.85
N ILE A 751 -22.65 6.89 -12.47
CA ILE A 751 -22.53 5.43 -12.31
C ILE A 751 -22.43 5.09 -10.83
N ILE A 752 -23.36 4.27 -10.33
CA ILE A 752 -23.41 3.80 -8.96
C ILE A 752 -23.30 2.27 -8.99
N ASP A 753 -22.25 1.73 -8.40
CA ASP A 753 -21.96 0.29 -8.38
C ASP A 753 -21.98 -0.27 -6.96
N GLY A 754 -22.45 -1.52 -6.86
CA GLY A 754 -22.47 -2.27 -5.59
C GLY A 754 -23.48 -1.73 -4.59
N LEU A 755 -24.60 -1.16 -5.03
CA LEU A 755 -25.60 -0.60 -4.10
C LEU A 755 -26.14 -1.64 -3.10
N ASP A 756 -26.11 -2.93 -3.46
CA ASP A 756 -26.38 -4.07 -2.57
C ASP A 756 -25.33 -4.29 -1.46
N GLU A 757 -24.21 -3.55 -1.51
CA GLU A 757 -23.17 -3.54 -0.49
C GLU A 757 -23.23 -2.30 0.41
N CYS A 758 -24.26 -1.46 0.28
CA CYS A 758 -24.52 -0.36 1.20
C CYS A 758 -25.00 -0.91 2.55
N GLU A 759 -24.28 -0.54 3.61
CA GLU A 759 -24.58 -0.87 5.00
C GLU A 759 -25.46 0.21 5.64
N ALA A 760 -26.34 -0.21 6.54
CA ALA A 760 -27.19 0.69 7.29
C ALA A 760 -26.40 1.58 8.25
N GLU A 761 -26.74 2.86 8.26
CA GLU A 761 -26.32 3.80 9.29
C GLU A 761 -26.97 3.44 10.64
N GLN A 762 -26.14 3.04 11.62
CA GLN A 762 -26.56 2.78 12.99
C GLN A 762 -26.37 4.03 13.85
N TYR A 763 -27.44 4.51 14.49
CA TYR A 763 -27.39 5.59 15.46
C TYR A 763 -27.30 5.01 16.87
N HIS A 764 -26.10 5.02 17.46
CA HIS A 764 -25.93 4.68 18.89
C HIS A 764 -26.21 5.92 19.74
N ASP A 765 -27.44 6.05 20.25
CA ASP A 765 -27.75 7.07 21.25
C ASP A 765 -27.20 6.61 22.61
N THR A 766 -26.04 7.14 22.99
CA THR A 766 -25.37 6.81 24.26
C THR A 766 -26.08 7.37 25.50
N THR A 767 -27.20 8.10 25.36
CA THR A 767 -27.90 8.74 26.49
C THR A 767 -29.16 8.02 26.97
N ILE A 768 -29.65 7.01 26.24
CA ILE A 768 -30.92 6.33 26.58
C ILE A 768 -30.65 4.85 26.88
N SER A 769 -30.33 4.56 28.14
CA SER A 769 -30.19 3.19 28.64
C SER A 769 -31.52 2.43 28.80
N ASN A 770 -32.66 2.98 28.36
CA ASN A 770 -33.95 2.31 28.44
C ASN A 770 -34.88 2.75 27.30
N ALA A 771 -34.87 2.02 26.18
CA ALA A 771 -36.03 1.93 25.30
C ALA A 771 -36.08 0.55 24.63
N ARG A 772 -36.93 -0.33 25.15
CA ARG A 772 -37.46 -1.46 24.38
C ARG A 772 -38.11 -0.91 23.11
N GLY A 773 -37.56 -1.23 21.93
CA GLY A 773 -38.35 -1.27 20.69
C GLY A 773 -38.10 -0.25 19.58
N LYS A 774 -36.97 0.48 19.50
CA LYS A 774 -36.56 1.03 18.18
C LYS A 774 -35.88 -0.08 17.38
N LEU A 775 -36.49 -0.52 16.28
CA LEU A 775 -35.85 -1.45 15.35
C LEU A 775 -34.56 -0.80 14.83
N ALA A 776 -33.44 -1.51 14.90
CA ALA A 776 -32.22 -1.13 14.21
C ALA A 776 -32.54 -0.96 12.72
N ARG A 777 -32.00 0.10 12.11
CA ARG A 777 -32.15 0.36 10.68
C ARG A 777 -31.50 -0.78 9.90
N LYS A 778 -32.17 -1.30 8.87
CA LYS A 778 -31.67 -2.39 8.02
C LYS A 778 -31.01 -1.83 6.78
N ASP A 779 -30.10 -2.59 6.17
CA ASP A 779 -29.40 -2.18 4.93
C ASP A 779 -30.38 -1.80 3.83
N ALA A 780 -31.48 -2.56 3.70
CA ALA A 780 -32.56 -2.28 2.78
C ALA A 780 -33.20 -0.90 2.96
N ASP A 781 -33.28 -0.37 4.20
CA ASP A 781 -33.87 0.95 4.46
C ASP A 781 -33.00 2.07 3.88
N ASP A 782 -31.68 1.92 3.92
CA ASP A 782 -30.72 2.88 3.35
C ASP A 782 -30.62 2.75 1.83
N GLN A 783 -30.65 1.51 1.32
CA GLN A 783 -30.71 1.24 -0.11
C GLN A 783 -31.98 1.85 -0.73
N ILE A 784 -33.14 1.72 -0.08
CA ILE A 784 -34.39 2.35 -0.53
C ILE A 784 -34.30 3.88 -0.51
N GLU A 785 -33.75 4.48 0.55
CA GLU A 785 -33.59 5.94 0.61
C GLU A 785 -32.72 6.46 -0.54
N ILE A 786 -31.60 5.78 -0.85
CA ILE A 786 -30.75 6.11 -2.00
C ILE A 786 -31.55 6.02 -3.31
N LEU A 787 -32.27 4.91 -3.54
CA LEU A 787 -33.06 4.71 -4.74
C LEU A 787 -34.15 5.78 -4.92
N GLN A 788 -34.85 6.13 -3.85
CA GLN A 788 -35.88 7.19 -3.85
C GLN A 788 -35.29 8.56 -4.19
N VAL A 789 -34.14 8.91 -3.63
CA VAL A 789 -33.45 10.17 -3.92
C VAL A 789 -33.00 10.24 -5.39
N LEU A 790 -32.47 9.15 -5.93
CA LEU A 790 -32.06 9.08 -7.35
C LEU A 790 -33.25 9.13 -8.30
N GLN A 791 -34.35 8.45 -7.96
CA GLN A 791 -35.59 8.50 -8.73
C GLN A 791 -36.18 9.92 -8.74
N ALA A 792 -36.25 10.57 -7.58
CA ALA A 792 -36.71 11.95 -7.46
C ALA A 792 -35.85 12.90 -8.30
N ALA A 793 -34.52 12.80 -8.22
CA ALA A 793 -33.61 13.59 -9.03
C ALA A 793 -33.81 13.35 -10.53
N SER A 794 -33.95 12.09 -10.96
CA SER A 794 -34.17 11.75 -12.37
C SER A 794 -35.50 12.29 -12.95
N SER A 795 -36.49 12.49 -12.08
CA SER A 795 -37.82 13.01 -12.44
C SER A 795 -37.85 14.53 -12.58
N ASP A 796 -36.85 15.25 -12.06
CA ASP A 796 -36.71 16.70 -12.26
C ASP A 796 -36.39 16.98 -13.73
N SER A 797 -37.11 17.93 -14.33
CA SER A 797 -36.93 18.35 -15.73
C SER A 797 -35.55 18.94 -15.99
N SER A 798 -34.94 19.53 -14.98
CA SER A 798 -33.63 20.19 -15.01
C SER A 798 -32.47 19.20 -14.85
N PHE A 799 -32.75 17.94 -14.46
CA PHE A 799 -31.72 16.93 -14.27
C PHE A 799 -31.30 16.31 -15.61
N PRO A 800 -30.08 16.58 -16.12
CA PRO A 800 -29.71 16.24 -17.49
C PRO A 800 -28.95 14.92 -17.61
N PHE A 801 -28.61 14.27 -16.50
CA PHE A 801 -27.75 13.10 -16.46
C PHE A 801 -28.56 11.80 -16.55
N ARG A 802 -27.91 10.76 -17.06
CA ARG A 802 -28.37 9.37 -17.02
C ARG A 802 -27.71 8.66 -15.85
N ILE A 803 -28.47 7.87 -15.11
CA ILE A 803 -28.01 7.15 -13.92
C ILE A 803 -27.97 5.66 -14.24
N ILE A 804 -26.79 5.05 -14.05
CA ILE A 804 -26.62 3.61 -14.10
C ILE A 804 -26.46 3.11 -12.68
N ILE A 805 -27.31 2.16 -12.29
CA ILE A 805 -27.25 1.51 -10.98
C ILE A 805 -26.91 0.04 -11.21
N ALA A 806 -25.79 -0.42 -10.68
CA ALA A 806 -25.43 -1.83 -10.69
C ALA A 806 -25.64 -2.43 -9.30
N SER A 807 -26.47 -3.46 -9.23
CA SER A 807 -26.69 -4.22 -7.99
C SER A 807 -27.06 -5.67 -8.26
N ARG A 808 -27.06 -6.50 -7.22
CA ARG A 808 -27.68 -7.84 -7.28
C ARG A 808 -29.21 -7.74 -7.34
N PRO A 809 -29.91 -8.77 -7.87
CA PRO A 809 -31.37 -8.84 -7.88
C PRO A 809 -31.94 -9.19 -6.48
N GLU A 810 -31.46 -8.52 -5.43
CA GLU A 810 -32.03 -8.67 -4.09
C GLU A 810 -33.47 -8.17 -4.07
N ARG A 811 -34.23 -8.62 -3.08
CA ARG A 811 -35.68 -8.35 -2.98
C ARG A 811 -35.99 -6.85 -3.09
N VAL A 812 -35.24 -6.02 -2.39
CA VAL A 812 -35.42 -4.56 -2.37
C VAL A 812 -35.33 -3.93 -3.77
N PHE A 813 -34.34 -4.32 -4.59
CA PHE A 813 -34.19 -3.80 -5.95
C PHE A 813 -35.25 -4.36 -6.88
N ARG A 814 -35.56 -5.66 -6.76
CA ARG A 814 -36.61 -6.28 -7.57
C ARG A 814 -37.97 -5.62 -7.33
N GLU A 815 -38.35 -5.41 -6.07
CA GLU A 815 -39.61 -4.76 -5.72
C GLU A 815 -39.64 -3.30 -6.16
N PHE A 816 -38.53 -2.56 -6.02
CA PHE A 816 -38.45 -1.15 -6.39
C PHE A 816 -38.52 -0.90 -7.91
N PHE A 817 -37.88 -1.76 -8.71
CA PHE A 817 -37.87 -1.66 -10.17
C PHE A 817 -38.99 -2.47 -10.85
N ASP A 818 -39.86 -3.11 -10.07
CA ASP A 818 -40.98 -3.91 -10.60
C ASP A 818 -42.02 -3.01 -11.30
N PRO A 819 -42.28 -3.23 -12.60
CA PRO A 819 -43.33 -2.53 -13.32
C PRO A 819 -44.74 -2.77 -12.73
N GLU A 820 -44.97 -3.88 -12.02
CA GLU A 820 -46.28 -4.16 -11.42
C GLU A 820 -46.52 -3.33 -10.14
N ASN A 821 -45.45 -2.96 -9.42
CA ASN A 821 -45.51 -2.14 -8.22
C ASN A 821 -45.43 -0.63 -8.52
N THR A 822 -45.02 -0.25 -9.74
CA THR A 822 -44.94 1.14 -10.17
C THR A 822 -45.73 1.38 -11.47
N PRO A 823 -46.82 2.18 -11.45
CA PRO A 823 -47.70 2.36 -12.61
C PRO A 823 -47.05 3.07 -13.82
N ILE A 824 -45.81 3.57 -13.66
CA ILE A 824 -45.00 4.19 -14.72
C ILE A 824 -43.59 3.59 -14.63
N THR A 825 -43.15 2.91 -15.67
CA THR A 825 -41.79 2.36 -15.76
C THR A 825 -40.78 3.49 -15.92
N PHE A 826 -40.02 3.80 -14.86
CA PHE A 826 -39.06 4.91 -14.81
C PHE A 826 -37.60 4.49 -15.09
N ALA A 827 -37.34 3.18 -15.17
CA ALA A 827 -36.02 2.62 -15.40
C ALA A 827 -36.02 1.51 -16.47
N HIS A 828 -34.88 1.31 -17.14
CA HIS A 828 -34.62 0.14 -17.99
C HIS A 828 -33.88 -0.94 -17.19
N LYS A 829 -34.34 -2.19 -17.24
CA LYS A 829 -33.62 -3.34 -16.66
C LYS A 829 -32.66 -3.88 -17.73
N LEU A 830 -31.42 -4.13 -17.34
CA LEU A 830 -30.42 -4.87 -18.12
C LEU A 830 -29.88 -6.02 -17.26
N ASP A 831 -30.26 -7.25 -17.58
CA ASP A 831 -29.79 -8.43 -16.86
C ASP A 831 -28.57 -9.07 -17.57
N LEU A 832 -27.39 -8.94 -16.95
CA LEU A 832 -26.14 -9.44 -17.54
C LEU A 832 -26.06 -10.97 -17.67
N HIS A 833 -26.94 -11.70 -16.99
CA HIS A 833 -27.00 -13.16 -17.04
C HIS A 833 -28.02 -13.66 -18.06
N GLU A 834 -29.17 -13.00 -18.17
CA GLU A 834 -30.23 -13.39 -19.09
C GLU A 834 -29.99 -12.86 -20.52
N GLU A 835 -29.47 -11.64 -20.66
CA GLU A 835 -29.41 -10.94 -21.95
C GLU A 835 -28.08 -11.10 -22.69
N TYR A 836 -27.00 -11.50 -21.99
CA TYR A 836 -25.66 -11.62 -22.56
C TYR A 836 -25.00 -12.96 -22.24
N ASN A 837 -24.57 -13.68 -23.28
CA ASN A 837 -23.81 -14.91 -23.13
C ASN A 837 -22.36 -14.62 -22.73
N ALA A 838 -22.00 -14.93 -21.47
CA ALA A 838 -20.65 -14.74 -20.95
C ALA A 838 -19.65 -15.83 -21.37
N ASP A 839 -20.07 -16.93 -22.01
CA ASP A 839 -19.18 -18.08 -22.28
C ASP A 839 -18.03 -17.73 -23.22
N ALA A 840 -18.29 -16.93 -24.26
CA ALA A 840 -17.26 -16.47 -25.19
C ALA A 840 -16.22 -15.59 -24.46
N ASP A 841 -16.68 -14.69 -23.60
CA ASP A 841 -15.81 -13.83 -22.81
C ASP A 841 -15.00 -14.60 -21.76
N ILE A 842 -15.61 -15.58 -21.10
CA ILE A 842 -14.94 -16.46 -20.13
C ILE A 842 -13.87 -17.30 -20.85
N THR A 843 -14.13 -17.73 -22.09
CA THR A 843 -13.16 -18.44 -22.94
C THR A 843 -11.92 -17.57 -23.17
N LEU A 844 -12.10 -16.33 -23.63
CA LEU A 844 -11.01 -15.38 -23.86
C LEU A 844 -10.21 -15.11 -22.58
N PHE A 845 -10.90 -14.90 -21.46
CA PHE A 845 -10.27 -14.71 -20.16
C PHE A 845 -9.41 -15.92 -19.77
N LEU A 846 -9.96 -17.14 -19.85
CA LEU A 846 -9.24 -18.36 -19.50
C LEU A 846 -8.04 -18.58 -20.40
N GLU A 847 -8.16 -18.40 -21.71
CA GLU A 847 -7.04 -18.52 -22.65
C GLU A 847 -5.89 -17.58 -22.29
N ALA A 848 -6.19 -16.31 -22.01
CA ALA A 848 -5.19 -15.33 -21.59
C ALA A 848 -4.52 -15.73 -20.26
N GLN A 849 -5.30 -16.15 -19.26
CA GLN A 849 -4.76 -16.54 -17.96
C GLN A 849 -3.96 -17.85 -18.01
N PHE A 850 -4.39 -18.85 -18.78
CA PHE A 850 -3.62 -20.07 -18.99
C PHE A 850 -2.31 -19.78 -19.72
N ASN A 851 -2.32 -18.90 -20.72
CA ASN A 851 -1.09 -18.45 -21.38
C ASN A 851 -0.13 -17.76 -20.41
N ARG A 852 -0.64 -16.94 -19.48
CA ARG A 852 0.15 -16.35 -18.39
C ARG A 852 0.75 -17.43 -17.48
N LEU A 853 -0.07 -18.37 -17.01
CA LEU A 853 0.36 -19.46 -16.14
C LEU A 853 1.42 -20.35 -16.81
N ARG A 854 1.26 -20.64 -18.12
CA ARG A 854 2.26 -21.41 -18.88
C ARG A 854 3.63 -20.77 -18.82
N ARG A 855 3.72 -19.45 -19.03
CA ARG A 855 4.98 -18.71 -18.97
C ARG A 855 5.54 -18.72 -17.55
N ARG A 856 4.71 -18.40 -16.56
CA ARG A 856 5.09 -18.35 -15.15
C ARG A 856 5.68 -19.67 -14.65
N TYR A 857 5.05 -20.79 -14.98
CA TYR A 857 5.46 -22.12 -14.53
C TYR A 857 6.24 -22.93 -15.57
N GLN A 858 6.66 -22.29 -16.68
CA GLN A 858 7.42 -22.91 -17.78
C GLN A 858 6.78 -24.21 -18.30
N LEU A 859 5.46 -24.19 -18.46
CA LEU A 859 4.66 -25.33 -18.90
C LEU A 859 4.66 -25.45 -20.44
N PRO A 860 4.57 -26.68 -20.97
CA PRO A 860 4.61 -26.92 -22.42
C PRO A 860 3.45 -26.25 -23.14
N SER A 861 3.62 -26.02 -24.44
CA SER A 861 2.60 -25.33 -25.24
C SER A 861 1.28 -26.08 -25.40
N SER A 862 1.30 -27.39 -25.16
CA SER A 862 0.16 -28.28 -25.16
C SER A 862 -0.66 -28.25 -23.86
N TRP A 863 -0.28 -27.45 -22.87
CA TRP A 863 -1.05 -27.26 -21.63
C TRP A 863 -1.79 -25.91 -21.66
N PRO A 864 -3.06 -25.82 -21.23
CA PRO A 864 -3.90 -26.91 -20.74
C PRO A 864 -4.28 -27.89 -21.86
N PRO A 865 -4.60 -29.16 -21.54
CA PRO A 865 -5.08 -30.12 -22.52
C PRO A 865 -6.29 -29.61 -23.33
N LEU A 866 -6.40 -30.05 -24.59
CA LEU A 866 -7.53 -29.73 -25.46
C LEU A 866 -8.86 -30.09 -24.78
N GLY A 867 -9.86 -29.20 -24.87
CA GLY A 867 -11.18 -29.41 -24.26
C GLY A 867 -11.33 -28.91 -22.82
N VAL A 868 -10.22 -28.61 -22.12
CA VAL A 868 -10.27 -28.16 -20.72
C VAL A 868 -10.91 -26.79 -20.59
N ILE A 869 -10.54 -25.84 -21.44
CA ILE A 869 -11.11 -24.48 -21.40
C ILE A 869 -12.62 -24.55 -21.60
N GLN A 870 -13.10 -25.31 -22.59
CA GLN A 870 -14.53 -25.50 -22.84
C GLN A 870 -15.25 -26.15 -21.66
N THR A 871 -14.59 -27.07 -20.96
CA THR A 871 -15.14 -27.69 -19.74
C THR A 871 -15.28 -26.67 -18.61
N LEU A 872 -14.25 -25.86 -18.39
CA LEU A 872 -14.27 -24.81 -17.36
C LEU A 872 -15.29 -23.71 -17.69
N VAL A 873 -15.45 -23.33 -18.96
CA VAL A 873 -16.48 -22.37 -19.41
C VAL A 873 -17.87 -22.92 -19.10
N ARG A 874 -18.13 -24.17 -19.47
CA ARG A 874 -19.41 -24.83 -19.17
C ARG A 874 -19.67 -24.92 -17.67
N ASN A 875 -18.65 -25.18 -16.86
CA ASN A 875 -18.78 -25.21 -15.40
C ASN A 875 -18.95 -23.82 -14.80
N ALA A 876 -18.41 -22.77 -15.43
CA ALA A 876 -18.58 -21.41 -14.96
C ALA A 876 -20.06 -20.96 -15.04
N SER A 877 -20.87 -21.55 -15.92
CA SER A 877 -22.30 -21.24 -16.07
C SER A 877 -22.58 -19.72 -16.14
N GLY A 878 -21.75 -19.00 -16.90
CA GLY A 878 -21.82 -17.54 -17.05
C GLY A 878 -21.23 -16.71 -15.91
N GLN A 879 -20.57 -17.32 -14.92
CA GLN A 879 -19.97 -16.63 -13.77
C GLN A 879 -18.45 -16.53 -13.88
N PHE A 880 -17.96 -15.31 -14.08
CA PHE A 880 -16.52 -15.01 -14.07
C PHE A 880 -15.84 -15.36 -12.76
N ILE A 881 -16.55 -15.29 -11.63
CA ILE A 881 -15.95 -15.62 -10.33
C ILE A 881 -15.48 -17.08 -10.28
N TYR A 882 -16.15 -18.01 -10.96
CA TYR A 882 -15.70 -19.41 -11.05
C TYR A 882 -14.35 -19.47 -11.76
N ALA A 883 -14.26 -18.93 -12.98
CA ALA A 883 -13.04 -18.90 -13.78
C ALA A 883 -11.89 -18.19 -13.03
N ALA A 884 -12.17 -17.04 -12.41
CA ALA A 884 -11.19 -16.28 -11.63
C ALA A 884 -10.72 -17.04 -10.38
N THR A 885 -11.60 -17.82 -9.74
CA THR A 885 -11.24 -18.64 -8.57
C THR A 885 -10.39 -19.85 -9.00
N VAL A 886 -10.73 -20.51 -10.10
CA VAL A 886 -9.90 -21.58 -10.69
C VAL A 886 -8.49 -21.07 -10.99
N ILE A 887 -8.36 -19.95 -11.69
CA ILE A 887 -7.04 -19.36 -11.98
C ILE A 887 -6.29 -19.01 -10.69
N ARG A 888 -6.98 -18.47 -9.67
CA ARG A 888 -6.37 -18.22 -8.36
C ARG A 888 -5.84 -19.50 -7.72
N VAL A 889 -6.61 -20.58 -7.69
CA VAL A 889 -6.15 -21.89 -7.16
C VAL A 889 -4.88 -22.34 -7.88
N LEU A 890 -4.84 -22.24 -9.20
CA LEU A 890 -3.68 -22.65 -10.00
C LEU A 890 -2.45 -21.74 -9.77
N ASP A 891 -2.66 -20.46 -9.46
CA ASP A 891 -1.60 -19.46 -9.27
C ASP A 891 -1.11 -19.37 -7.81
N SER A 892 -1.95 -19.74 -6.84
CA SER A 892 -1.67 -19.65 -5.39
C SER A 892 -1.25 -20.98 -4.76
N GLY A 893 -1.23 -22.08 -5.52
CA GLY A 893 -0.86 -23.41 -5.04
C GLY A 893 0.60 -23.48 -4.56
N ARG A 894 0.86 -23.18 -3.29
CA ARG A 894 2.22 -23.19 -2.70
C ARG A 894 2.84 -24.58 -2.62
N ARG A 895 2.02 -25.65 -2.64
CA ARG A 895 2.45 -27.03 -2.38
C ARG A 895 2.34 -27.97 -3.59
N GLU A 896 1.43 -27.71 -4.52
CA GLU A 896 1.17 -28.60 -5.66
C GLU A 896 1.34 -27.88 -7.00
N PRO A 897 1.94 -28.53 -8.02
CA PRO A 897 2.04 -27.96 -9.36
C PRO A 897 0.65 -27.67 -9.97
N PRO A 898 0.50 -26.62 -10.81
CA PRO A 898 -0.78 -26.27 -11.44
C PRO A 898 -1.44 -27.42 -12.22
N LYS A 899 -0.65 -28.37 -12.74
CA LYS A 899 -1.17 -29.57 -13.42
C LYS A 899 -2.02 -30.45 -12.50
N VAL A 900 -1.56 -30.70 -11.28
CA VAL A 900 -2.23 -31.57 -10.30
C VAL A 900 -3.53 -30.90 -9.82
N LEU A 901 -3.45 -29.61 -9.51
CA LEU A 901 -4.61 -28.81 -9.09
C LEU A 901 -5.68 -28.73 -10.18
N LEU A 902 -5.28 -28.55 -11.44
CA LEU A 902 -6.20 -28.55 -12.57
C LEU A 902 -6.89 -29.93 -12.73
N GLU A 903 -6.14 -31.02 -12.61
CA GLU A 903 -6.73 -32.36 -12.65
C GLU A 903 -7.71 -32.61 -11.50
N ALA A 904 -7.41 -32.13 -10.29
CA ALA A 904 -8.30 -32.24 -9.14
C ALA A 904 -9.62 -31.51 -9.40
N ILE A 905 -9.56 -30.27 -9.91
CA ILE A 905 -10.75 -29.47 -10.25
C ILE A 905 -11.59 -30.16 -11.34
N LEU A 906 -10.93 -30.77 -12.35
CA LEU A 906 -11.64 -31.45 -13.44
C LEU A 906 -12.28 -32.79 -13.01
N LYS A 907 -11.76 -33.44 -11.97
CA LYS A 907 -12.27 -34.71 -11.42
C LYS A 907 -13.41 -34.53 -10.42
N MET A 908 -13.79 -33.29 -10.10
CA MET A 908 -14.92 -33.01 -9.20
C MET A 908 -16.21 -33.59 -9.79
N GLU A 909 -16.78 -34.63 -9.14
CA GLU A 909 -18.03 -35.25 -9.57
C GLU A 909 -19.20 -34.29 -9.34
N THR A 910 -19.78 -33.80 -10.43
CA THR A 910 -20.99 -32.96 -10.39
C THR A 910 -22.23 -33.85 -10.37
N THR A 911 -22.88 -33.99 -9.21
CA THR A 911 -24.23 -34.57 -9.13
C THR A 911 -25.23 -33.57 -9.72
N ARG A 912 -25.42 -33.58 -11.05
CA ARG A 912 -26.45 -32.78 -11.71
C ARG A 912 -27.84 -33.24 -11.27
N THR A 913 -28.40 -32.63 -10.24
CA THR A 913 -29.85 -32.64 -9.98
C THR A 913 -30.45 -31.35 -10.51
N THR A 914 -30.98 -31.40 -11.73
CA THR A 914 -31.97 -30.46 -12.30
C THR A 914 -31.78 -28.96 -11.99
N ALA A 915 -30.99 -28.28 -12.83
CA ALA A 915 -31.17 -26.92 -13.40
C ALA A 915 -31.69 -25.72 -12.56
N SER A 916 -31.80 -25.77 -11.22
CA SER A 916 -32.45 -24.68 -10.47
C SER A 916 -31.51 -23.64 -9.84
N ASN A 917 -30.21 -23.93 -9.64
CA ASN A 917 -29.27 -22.98 -9.02
C ASN A 917 -28.11 -22.64 -9.97
N PRO A 918 -28.01 -21.40 -10.49
CA PRO A 918 -26.90 -21.00 -11.35
C PRO A 918 -25.54 -21.09 -10.62
N LEU A 919 -25.50 -20.95 -9.29
CA LEU A 919 -24.27 -20.98 -8.48
C LEU A 919 -23.78 -22.40 -8.14
N GLU A 920 -24.48 -23.47 -8.55
CA GLU A 920 -24.18 -24.86 -8.10
C GLU A 920 -22.72 -25.28 -8.33
N GLN A 921 -22.15 -24.94 -9.49
CA GLN A 921 -20.76 -25.27 -9.81
C GLN A 921 -19.74 -24.43 -9.03
N LEU A 922 -20.09 -23.18 -8.73
CA LEU A 922 -19.29 -22.31 -7.87
C LEU A 922 -19.33 -22.83 -6.43
N ASP A 923 -20.49 -23.24 -5.95
CA ASP A 923 -20.72 -23.81 -4.63
C ASP A 923 -19.91 -25.11 -4.47
N ALA A 924 -19.91 -25.99 -5.49
CA ALA A 924 -19.08 -27.19 -5.52
C ALA A 924 -17.57 -26.86 -5.47
N LEU A 925 -17.13 -25.84 -6.22
CA LEU A 925 -15.73 -25.35 -6.19
C LEU A 925 -15.35 -24.84 -4.80
N TYR A 926 -16.22 -24.06 -4.16
CA TYR A 926 -16.00 -23.60 -2.78
C TYR A 926 -15.94 -24.75 -1.79
N SER A 927 -16.88 -25.69 -1.85
CA SER A 927 -16.84 -26.89 -1.02
C SER A 927 -15.53 -27.66 -1.17
N HIS A 928 -15.08 -27.90 -2.40
CA HIS A 928 -13.84 -28.64 -2.65
C HIS A 928 -12.60 -27.92 -2.11
N ILE A 929 -12.52 -26.60 -2.28
CA ILE A 929 -11.41 -25.81 -1.73
C ILE A 929 -11.46 -25.81 -0.20
N LEU A 930 -12.63 -25.61 0.41
CA LEU A 930 -12.79 -25.66 1.88
C LEU A 930 -12.46 -27.04 2.44
N GLU A 931 -12.82 -28.12 1.74
CA GLU A 931 -12.49 -29.50 2.10
C GLU A 931 -11.01 -29.83 2.00
N SER A 932 -10.22 -29.04 1.25
CA SER A 932 -8.76 -29.16 1.22
C SER A 932 -8.08 -28.68 2.50
N SER A 933 -8.82 -27.98 3.38
CA SER A 933 -8.36 -27.62 4.72
C SER A 933 -8.19 -28.87 5.61
N PRO A 934 -7.17 -28.92 6.49
CA PRO A 934 -7.01 -30.02 7.46
C PRO A 934 -8.24 -30.24 8.35
N GLU A 935 -8.91 -29.16 8.78
CA GLU A 935 -10.15 -29.21 9.56
C GLU A 935 -11.21 -28.28 8.98
N PRO A 936 -11.98 -28.71 7.96
CA PRO A 936 -12.93 -27.84 7.25
C PRO A 936 -13.96 -27.12 8.15
N PRO A 937 -14.62 -27.79 9.12
CA PRO A 937 -15.58 -27.11 10.00
C PRO A 937 -14.96 -26.00 10.85
N LEU A 938 -13.70 -26.16 11.26
CA LEU A 938 -13.00 -25.17 12.07
C LEU A 938 -12.58 -23.98 11.21
N SER A 939 -12.05 -24.22 10.01
CA SER A 939 -11.70 -23.16 9.05
C SER A 939 -12.90 -22.30 8.65
N ILE A 940 -14.09 -22.90 8.53
CA ILE A 940 -15.33 -22.17 8.25
C ILE A 940 -15.71 -21.25 9.41
N ARG A 941 -15.62 -21.74 10.67
CA ARG A 941 -15.86 -20.90 11.85
C ARG A 941 -14.88 -19.73 11.91
N TRP A 942 -13.62 -19.97 11.58
CA TRP A 942 -12.61 -18.92 11.45
C TRP A 942 -13.00 -17.87 10.39
N ILE A 943 -13.30 -18.31 9.17
CA ILE A 943 -13.69 -17.43 8.06
C ILE A 943 -14.93 -16.58 8.42
N GLN A 944 -15.98 -17.20 8.97
CA GLN A 944 -17.20 -16.47 9.35
C GLN A 944 -16.95 -15.49 10.50
N THR A 945 -16.08 -15.84 11.45
CA THR A 945 -15.68 -14.93 12.54
C THR A 945 -14.90 -13.74 12.00
N ILE A 946 -13.92 -13.98 11.13
CA ILE A 946 -13.14 -12.95 10.44
C ILE A 946 -14.08 -11.99 9.70
N SER A 947 -15.02 -12.54 8.92
CA SER A 947 -16.00 -11.76 8.17
C SER A 947 -16.82 -10.86 9.08
N TRP A 948 -17.35 -11.40 10.19
CA TRP A 948 -18.18 -10.66 11.12
C TRP A 948 -17.46 -9.47 11.76
N TYR A 949 -16.23 -9.66 12.23
CA TYR A 949 -15.44 -8.58 12.83
C TYR A 949 -14.95 -7.56 11.81
N SER A 950 -14.78 -7.95 10.55
CA SER A 950 -14.36 -7.04 9.47
C SER A 950 -15.48 -6.07 9.07
N THR A 951 -16.75 -6.44 9.25
CA THR A 951 -17.90 -5.61 8.85
C THR A 951 -18.51 -4.79 10.00
N HIS A 952 -18.27 -5.14 11.28
CA HIS A 952 -18.91 -4.50 12.44
C HIS A 952 -17.93 -3.67 13.31
N GLU A 953 -17.06 -2.86 12.71
CA GLU A 953 -16.07 -1.99 13.40
C GLU A 953 -16.69 -0.84 14.25
N ASP A 954 -17.63 -1.13 15.15
CA ASP A 954 -18.08 -0.16 16.16
C ASP A 954 -17.26 -0.32 17.45
N ASN A 955 -16.24 0.52 17.62
CA ASN A 955 -15.58 0.86 18.90
C ASN A 955 -15.40 -0.28 19.93
N SER A 956 -15.08 -1.50 19.51
CA SER A 956 -14.82 -2.60 20.44
C SER A 956 -13.45 -2.46 21.10
N ILE A 957 -13.40 -2.73 22.40
CA ILE A 957 -12.22 -2.66 23.29
C ILE A 957 -11.05 -3.53 22.76
N LEU A 958 -11.35 -4.53 21.93
CA LEU A 958 -10.37 -5.37 21.23
C LEU A 958 -10.34 -4.94 19.76
N ASN A 959 -9.18 -4.50 19.27
CA ASN A 959 -9.01 -4.14 17.87
C ASN A 959 -8.90 -5.41 16.99
N LEU A 960 -9.96 -6.20 16.91
CA LEU A 960 -10.02 -7.49 16.21
C LEU A 960 -10.02 -7.38 14.69
N SER A 961 -9.72 -6.20 14.16
CA SER A 961 -9.52 -5.99 12.74
C SER A 961 -8.16 -6.50 12.26
N VAL A 962 -7.16 -6.57 13.14
CA VAL A 962 -5.81 -7.04 12.85
C VAL A 962 -5.75 -8.57 12.92
N ALA A 963 -5.13 -9.21 11.93
CA ALA A 963 -5.03 -10.67 11.85
C ALA A 963 -4.32 -11.29 13.07
N SER A 964 -3.34 -10.60 13.66
CA SER A 964 -2.72 -11.03 14.92
C SER A 964 -3.72 -11.15 16.06
N ASN A 965 -4.67 -10.22 16.16
CA ASN A 965 -5.69 -10.21 17.21
C ASN A 965 -6.75 -11.27 16.96
N ILE A 966 -7.11 -11.49 15.70
CA ILE A 966 -7.98 -12.61 15.29
C ILE A 966 -7.32 -13.95 15.60
N ASN A 967 -6.04 -14.10 15.27
CA ASN A 967 -5.28 -15.32 15.54
C ASN A 967 -5.22 -15.57 17.03
N LEU A 968 -4.82 -14.58 17.82
CA LEU A 968 -4.83 -14.68 19.26
C LEU A 968 -6.20 -15.08 19.82
N LEU A 969 -7.28 -14.49 19.31
CA LEU A 969 -8.63 -14.80 19.76
C LEU A 969 -9.00 -16.24 19.42
N LEU A 970 -8.70 -16.71 18.21
CA LEU A 970 -9.28 -17.94 17.66
C LEU A 970 -8.36 -19.17 17.73
N GLN A 971 -7.05 -19.00 17.94
CA GLN A 971 -6.13 -20.12 18.08
C GLN A 971 -6.27 -20.79 19.45
N THR A 972 -6.09 -22.10 19.45
CA THR A 972 -6.01 -22.92 20.66
C THR A 972 -4.68 -22.77 21.38
N ASP A 973 -3.59 -22.57 20.64
CA ASP A 973 -2.27 -22.32 21.18
C ASP A 973 -1.82 -20.92 20.74
N PRO A 974 -1.52 -20.00 21.69
CA PRO A 974 -0.99 -18.67 21.36
C PRO A 974 0.27 -18.71 20.49
N ASP A 975 1.10 -19.76 20.60
CA ASP A 975 2.31 -19.93 19.80
C ASP A 975 2.11 -20.90 18.62
N GLY A 976 0.90 -21.43 18.46
CA GLY A 976 0.51 -22.27 17.35
C GLY A 976 0.37 -21.46 16.07
N ASN A 977 0.62 -22.11 14.93
CA ASN A 977 0.33 -21.56 13.61
C ASN A 977 -0.97 -22.15 13.05
N GLU A 978 -2.01 -22.20 13.87
CA GLU A 978 -3.31 -22.80 13.55
C GLU A 978 -3.99 -22.04 12.41
N ALA A 979 -3.83 -20.71 12.34
CA ALA A 979 -4.26 -19.90 11.20
C ALA A 979 -3.68 -20.39 9.86
N GLU A 980 -2.36 -20.50 9.75
CA GLU A 980 -1.69 -20.99 8.52
C GLU A 980 -2.01 -22.46 8.26
N HIS A 981 -2.13 -23.27 9.31
CA HIS A 981 -2.49 -24.68 9.19
C HIS A 981 -3.89 -24.85 8.58
N LEU A 982 -4.87 -24.11 9.07
CA LEU A 982 -6.28 -24.18 8.67
C LEU A 982 -6.55 -23.46 7.35
N LEU A 983 -5.99 -22.25 7.20
CA LEU A 983 -6.31 -21.36 6.09
C LEU A 983 -5.30 -21.44 4.96
N GLY A 984 -4.09 -21.98 5.16
CA GLY A 984 -3.01 -21.94 4.16
C GLY A 984 -3.35 -22.57 2.79
N ASN A 985 -4.30 -23.52 2.74
CA ASN A 985 -4.79 -24.09 1.46
C ASN A 985 -5.92 -23.25 0.82
N LEU A 986 -6.42 -22.24 1.51
CA LEU A 986 -7.58 -21.42 1.16
C LEU A 986 -7.20 -20.05 0.57
N HIS A 987 -5.93 -19.83 0.20
CA HIS A 987 -5.43 -18.58 -0.40
C HIS A 987 -6.18 -18.12 -1.67
N SER A 988 -6.91 -19.02 -2.33
CA SER A 988 -7.76 -18.71 -3.48
C SER A 988 -9.11 -18.09 -3.09
N LEU A 989 -9.57 -18.31 -1.84
CA LEU A 989 -10.84 -17.83 -1.29
C LEU A 989 -10.66 -16.64 -0.34
N ILE A 990 -9.63 -16.69 0.49
CA ILE A 990 -9.30 -15.67 1.49
C ILE A 990 -7.85 -15.22 1.31
N LYS A 991 -7.60 -13.91 1.39
CA LYS A 991 -6.26 -13.34 1.47
C LYS A 991 -5.77 -13.48 2.91
N ILE A 992 -4.72 -14.26 3.06
CA ILE A 992 -4.09 -14.53 4.35
C ILE A 992 -2.84 -13.67 4.41
N PRO A 993 -2.73 -12.80 5.42
CA PRO A 993 -1.56 -11.96 5.56
C PRO A 993 -0.31 -12.79 5.89
N PRO A 994 0.88 -12.38 5.42
CA PRO A 994 2.13 -13.00 5.85
C PRO A 994 2.31 -12.83 7.36
N SER A 995 2.74 -13.89 8.06
CA SER A 995 2.88 -13.90 9.52
C SER A 995 3.90 -12.89 10.08
N ASP A 996 4.77 -12.34 9.24
CA ASP A 996 5.81 -11.36 9.58
C ASP A 996 5.38 -9.89 9.40
N GLN A 997 4.21 -9.63 8.82
CA GLN A 997 3.73 -8.27 8.54
C GLN A 997 2.66 -7.85 9.55
N VAL A 998 3.05 -7.05 10.55
CA VAL A 998 2.11 -6.43 11.48
C VAL A 998 2.05 -4.91 11.20
N PRO A 999 0.85 -4.31 11.06
CA PRO A 999 -0.49 -4.91 11.25
C PRO A 999 -1.17 -5.26 9.93
N ALA A 1000 -1.15 -6.55 9.57
CA ALA A 1000 -1.90 -7.06 8.43
C ALA A 1000 -3.25 -7.69 8.87
N ARG A 1001 -4.24 -7.68 7.97
CA ARG A 1001 -5.62 -8.17 8.22
C ARG A 1001 -5.96 -9.30 7.25
N TYR A 1002 -6.95 -10.12 7.60
CA TYR A 1002 -7.57 -11.06 6.65
C TYR A 1002 -8.52 -10.31 5.71
N ASP A 1003 -8.64 -10.77 4.47
CA ASP A 1003 -9.53 -10.13 3.48
C ASP A 1003 -10.14 -11.18 2.52
N PHE A 1004 -11.27 -10.85 1.90
CA PHE A 1004 -12.01 -11.74 1.02
C PHE A 1004 -11.97 -11.25 -0.43
N TYR A 1005 -11.81 -12.16 -1.38
CA TYR A 1005 -11.81 -11.76 -2.79
C TYR A 1005 -13.20 -11.41 -3.32
N HIS A 1006 -14.27 -11.95 -2.72
CA HIS A 1006 -15.63 -11.75 -3.22
C HIS A 1006 -16.71 -12.14 -2.19
N LYS A 1007 -17.82 -11.38 -2.16
CA LYS A 1007 -18.98 -11.62 -1.26
C LYS A 1007 -19.65 -12.97 -1.39
N SER A 1008 -19.62 -13.54 -2.60
CA SER A 1008 -20.27 -14.85 -2.87
C SER A 1008 -19.77 -16.00 -2.01
N LEU A 1009 -18.54 -15.91 -1.45
CA LEU A 1009 -18.04 -16.89 -0.49
C LEU A 1009 -18.80 -16.78 0.84
N ILE A 1010 -19.01 -15.57 1.34
CA ILE A 1010 -19.74 -15.34 2.60
C ILE A 1010 -21.21 -15.71 2.39
N ASP A 1011 -21.81 -15.31 1.27
CA ASP A 1011 -23.17 -15.70 0.90
C ASP A 1011 -23.33 -17.23 0.82
N PHE A 1012 -22.28 -17.94 0.38
CA PHE A 1012 -22.26 -19.41 0.35
C PHE A 1012 -22.23 -19.98 1.77
N LEU A 1013 -21.38 -19.46 2.66
CA LEU A 1013 -21.22 -19.95 4.03
C LEU A 1013 -22.44 -19.66 4.92
N GLU A 1014 -23.18 -18.57 4.66
CA GLU A 1014 -24.37 -18.18 5.41
C GLU A 1014 -25.65 -18.90 4.97
N ASP A 1015 -25.66 -19.51 3.79
CA ASP A 1015 -26.83 -20.24 3.28
C ASP A 1015 -26.68 -21.76 3.48
N SER A 1016 -27.52 -22.30 4.38
CA SER A 1016 -27.54 -23.73 4.69
C SER A 1016 -27.87 -24.64 3.49
N HIS A 1017 -28.61 -24.14 2.50
CA HIS A 1017 -28.95 -24.90 1.29
C HIS A 1017 -27.79 -24.96 0.31
N ARG A 1018 -26.92 -23.94 0.30
CA ARG A 1018 -25.73 -23.88 -0.58
C ARG A 1018 -24.54 -24.59 0.05
N CYS A 1019 -24.23 -24.26 1.30
CA CYS A 1019 -23.09 -24.83 2.03
C CYS A 1019 -23.26 -26.32 2.38
N GLY A 1020 -24.51 -26.78 2.49
CA GLY A 1020 -24.85 -28.17 2.75
C GLY A 1020 -24.21 -28.69 4.04
N LYS A 1021 -23.45 -29.79 3.94
CA LYS A 1021 -22.79 -30.43 5.10
C LYS A 1021 -21.72 -29.57 5.79
N LEU A 1022 -21.24 -28.53 5.12
CA LEU A 1022 -20.23 -27.60 5.65
C LEU A 1022 -20.86 -26.42 6.41
N TYR A 1023 -22.19 -26.29 6.38
CA TYR A 1023 -22.90 -25.20 7.03
C TYR A 1023 -22.74 -25.21 8.55
N VAL A 1024 -22.39 -24.06 9.13
CA VAL A 1024 -22.28 -23.84 10.57
C VAL A 1024 -23.32 -22.80 10.98
N LYS A 1025 -24.14 -23.10 12.00
CA LYS A 1025 -25.15 -22.15 12.49
C LYS A 1025 -24.48 -20.97 13.20
N TRP A 1026 -25.08 -19.79 13.07
CA TRP A 1026 -24.61 -18.60 13.77
C TRP A 1026 -24.43 -18.79 15.29
N ALA A 1027 -25.35 -19.50 15.95
CA ALA A 1027 -25.25 -19.80 17.38
C ALA A 1027 -24.00 -20.64 17.73
N ASP A 1028 -23.58 -21.54 16.83
CA ASP A 1028 -22.38 -22.36 17.03
C ASP A 1028 -21.10 -21.53 16.82
N ILE A 1029 -21.13 -20.56 15.91
CA ILE A 1029 -20.05 -19.58 15.71
C ILE A 1029 -19.93 -18.69 16.94
N GLN A 1030 -21.05 -18.15 17.45
CA GLN A 1030 -21.06 -17.37 18.69
C GLN A 1030 -20.50 -18.18 19.86
N THR A 1031 -20.96 -19.43 20.01
CA THR A 1031 -20.46 -20.33 21.06
C THR A 1031 -18.96 -20.60 20.89
N PHE A 1032 -18.50 -20.82 19.66
CA PHE A 1032 -17.09 -21.00 19.34
C PHE A 1032 -16.25 -19.76 19.69
N VAL A 1033 -16.68 -18.57 19.29
CA VAL A 1033 -16.00 -17.31 19.61
C VAL A 1033 -15.97 -17.08 21.12
N TRP A 1034 -17.06 -17.36 21.84
CA TRP A 1034 -17.10 -17.26 23.30
C TRP A 1034 -16.22 -18.30 23.99
N ASP A 1035 -16.21 -19.56 23.54
CA ASP A 1035 -15.31 -20.61 24.06
C ASP A 1035 -13.84 -20.23 23.83
N ARG A 1036 -13.51 -19.76 22.63
CA ARG A 1036 -12.18 -19.28 22.26
C ARG A 1036 -11.77 -18.05 23.07
N PHE A 1037 -12.67 -17.09 23.26
CA PHE A 1037 -12.47 -15.94 24.14
C PHE A 1037 -12.21 -16.35 25.58
N ILE A 1038 -13.02 -17.28 26.13
CA ILE A 1038 -12.86 -17.80 27.49
C ILE A 1038 -11.53 -18.57 27.62
N ARG A 1039 -11.14 -19.38 26.63
CA ARG A 1039 -9.87 -20.12 26.64
C ARG A 1039 -8.67 -19.20 26.51
N ALA A 1040 -8.70 -18.24 25.59
CA ALA A 1040 -7.69 -17.21 25.48
C ALA A 1040 -7.56 -16.43 26.81
N SER A 1041 -8.69 -16.19 27.50
CA SER A 1041 -8.71 -15.59 28.84
C SER A 1041 -8.22 -16.54 29.94
N ALA A 1042 -8.44 -17.84 29.83
CA ALA A 1042 -8.12 -18.86 30.83
C ALA A 1042 -6.70 -19.44 30.72
N MET A 1043 -6.11 -19.48 29.53
CA MET A 1043 -4.71 -19.85 29.28
C MET A 1043 -3.72 -18.81 29.85
N GLN A 1044 -4.24 -17.68 30.32
CA GLN A 1044 -3.49 -16.63 31.01
C GLN A 1044 -3.67 -16.66 32.55
N ILE A 1045 -4.36 -17.67 33.11
CA ILE A 1045 -4.35 -18.01 34.55
C ILE A 1045 -3.18 -18.96 34.83
#